data_AF-I2FRE0-F1
#
_entry.id   AF-I2FRE0-F1
#
_cell.length_a   1.000
_cell.length_b   1.000
_cell.length_c   1.000
_cell.angle_alpha   90.00
_cell.angle_beta   90.00
_cell.angle_gamma   90.00
#
_symmetry.space_group_name_H-M   'P 1'
#
loop_
_entity.id
_entity.type
_entity.pdbx_description
1 polymer ?
#
loop_
_entity_poly.entity_id
_entity_poly.type
_entity_poly.pdbx_seq_one_letter_code
_entity_poly.pdbx_strand_id
1 'polypeptide(L)'
;MVLELGGLAPLLYVCVCRKKLSKTASVANGYPLAEENLYEFFDNSTKNTEASYNLQVAVFLGAWFAELASRLEKCITAEDKYASLSQLNDFGGPGHRQRHPFFREVIAGARSKLDDALIRAENHPLGSQNVFAEHLDQAACDLSQQLEPIQQHLYQRHSAFYKTHNITKMPVFVAFDECVELIVERPGPSDEGISKGNQLNSLRRVWHHLLELERETDHVNFWLVLLSTNTGAARLIEQKEGQASQRAREKNPLPVFVGLGFDVLCSEKRMLASPKEVCKAHQVCSYGRPLWDSLPRRDWWNIAVLKLLGAKKFDASDATQCYNVLASRLALQLIPTHSGELYRQRKVMETASVDRHMHILQKVVQHRDLNIDSPSEPALAVAAAIVMSATPEDQLEVPPTTRYAQLIDTFTKQCLPSLDTQCLKGSQGEFIARFVMMAAWDVAKLPTLSVKGDKRYPAEVFSTPVDLQAYLKKLATLDEPDEVLLDHKLKEACDTVRDRLGAHRTAGISHDDPVKAWVNFTHFDTLPEGISVISPDYLWYCWKHGIALQMAHGQAGVDGIIPVFVGGLSQRFRTSTSPEQAGVDHTGMQSEADQIDGIDEGEAAQQMTYIAWEAKFRDKSLGSDDASKAGLAGPPLLGAACNAAAQTPTKALTSCSLLTILADLGCERKFKKSNSMRPFLKEISP
;
A
#
# COMPACT_ATOMS: atom_id res chain seq x y z
N MET A 1 11.26 1.31 11.12
CA MET A 1 12.41 0.47 10.67
C MET A 1 13.77 1.16 10.75
N VAL A 2 14.18 2.09 9.86
CA VAL A 2 15.58 2.61 9.91
C VAL A 2 15.89 3.40 11.17
N LEU A 3 14.95 4.21 11.67
CA LEU A 3 15.13 4.89 12.97
C LEU A 3 15.18 3.91 14.14
N GLU A 4 14.47 2.78 14.08
CA GLU A 4 14.56 1.72 15.10
C GLU A 4 15.93 1.03 15.09
N LEU A 5 16.60 0.94 13.92
CA LEU A 5 17.99 0.46 13.85
C LEU A 5 18.94 1.36 14.66
N GLY A 6 18.64 2.65 14.82
CA GLY A 6 19.38 3.55 15.70
C GLY A 6 19.33 3.16 17.18
N GLY A 7 18.37 2.33 17.58
CA GLY A 7 18.31 1.69 18.90
C GLY A 7 19.31 0.53 19.05
N LEU A 8 19.76 -0.05 17.95
CA LEU A 8 20.63 -1.23 17.92
C LEU A 8 22.03 -0.92 17.40
N ALA A 9 22.24 0.09 16.56
CA ALA A 9 23.54 0.43 16.01
C ALA A 9 23.68 1.95 15.85
N PRO A 10 24.91 2.50 15.83
CA PRO A 10 25.08 3.91 15.53
C PRO A 10 24.49 4.22 14.16
N LEU A 11 23.63 5.22 14.12
CA LEU A 11 22.92 5.66 12.93
C LEU A 11 23.23 7.14 12.68
N LEU A 12 23.71 7.44 11.48
CA LEU A 12 23.76 8.78 10.91
C LEU A 12 22.65 8.83 9.87
N TYR A 13 21.69 9.73 10.05
CA TYR A 13 20.54 9.80 9.16
C TYR A 13 20.39 11.21 8.59
N VAL A 14 20.07 11.33 7.30
CA VAL A 14 19.81 12.59 6.59
C VAL A 14 18.66 12.42 5.59
N CYS A 15 17.80 13.43 5.43
CA CYS A 15 16.73 13.44 4.44
C CYS A 15 16.96 14.56 3.41
N VAL A 16 17.05 14.20 2.13
CA VAL A 16 17.32 15.11 1.00
C VAL A 16 16.02 15.37 0.23
N CYS A 17 15.34 16.50 0.42
CA CYS A 17 14.13 16.82 -0.34
C CYS A 17 14.22 18.20 -0.99
N ARG A 18 13.71 18.30 -2.23
CA ARG A 18 13.62 19.55 -3.01
C ARG A 18 12.52 20.50 -2.53
N LYS A 19 11.53 20.02 -1.79
CA LYS A 19 10.38 20.85 -1.37
C LYS A 19 10.80 21.83 -0.29
N LYS A 20 10.56 23.14 -0.51
CA LYS A 20 10.73 24.17 0.51
C LYS A 20 9.88 23.83 1.74
N LEU A 21 10.51 23.79 2.91
CA LEU A 21 9.82 23.74 4.21
C LEU A 21 8.76 24.85 4.25
N SER A 22 7.47 24.48 4.18
CA SER A 22 6.42 25.43 4.54
C SER A 22 6.52 25.67 6.06
N LYS A 23 6.10 26.85 6.55
CA LYS A 23 6.17 27.21 7.98
C LYS A 23 5.43 26.24 8.91
N THR A 24 4.68 25.28 8.37
CA THR A 24 3.99 24.23 9.10
C THR A 24 4.49 22.86 8.63
N ALA A 25 5.13 22.09 9.52
CA ALA A 25 5.39 20.68 9.29
C ALA A 25 4.05 19.97 9.04
N SER A 26 3.79 19.61 7.79
CA SER A 26 2.62 18.86 7.37
C SER A 26 3.10 17.62 6.65
N VAL A 27 2.48 16.47 6.92
CA VAL A 27 2.78 15.19 6.25
C VAL A 27 2.65 15.31 4.72
N ALA A 28 1.86 16.29 4.23
CA ALA A 28 1.76 16.63 2.81
C ALA A 28 3.09 17.09 2.16
N ASN A 29 4.05 17.55 2.97
CA ASN A 29 5.38 17.98 2.50
C ASN A 29 6.40 16.83 2.44
N GLY A 30 6.04 15.63 2.91
CA GLY A 30 6.95 14.50 3.09
C GLY A 30 7.38 14.35 4.55
N TYR A 31 7.54 13.12 5.01
CA TYR A 31 8.09 12.78 6.34
C TYR A 31 9.12 11.66 6.17
N PRO A 32 10.28 11.73 6.84
CA PRO A 32 10.69 12.80 7.76
C PRO A 32 11.04 14.12 7.06
N LEU A 33 11.08 15.21 7.84
CA LEU A 33 11.39 16.54 7.32
C LEU A 33 12.79 16.57 6.73
N ALA A 34 12.95 17.29 5.61
CA ALA A 34 14.23 17.43 4.93
C ALA A 34 15.19 18.36 5.68
N GLU A 35 16.49 18.14 5.50
CA GLU A 35 17.48 19.08 6.03
C GLU A 35 17.44 20.42 5.29
N GLU A 36 17.43 21.49 6.08
CA GLU A 36 17.41 22.86 5.56
C GLU A 36 18.63 23.11 4.65
N ASN A 37 18.38 23.54 3.41
CA ASN A 37 19.41 23.91 2.41
C ASN A 37 20.31 22.77 1.89
N LEU A 38 20.05 21.50 2.25
CA LEU A 38 20.88 20.38 1.79
C LEU A 38 20.70 20.11 0.29
N TYR A 39 19.46 20.05 -0.20
CA TYR A 39 19.21 19.92 -1.63
C TYR A 39 19.76 21.13 -2.39
N GLU A 40 19.51 22.34 -1.89
CA GLU A 40 19.99 23.59 -2.49
C GLU A 40 21.51 23.66 -2.54
N PHE A 41 22.24 23.08 -1.58
CA PHE A 41 23.69 22.95 -1.67
C PHE A 41 24.09 22.19 -2.94
N PHE A 42 23.60 20.97 -3.13
CA PHE A 42 23.93 20.16 -4.32
C PHE A 42 23.42 20.77 -5.63
N ASP A 43 22.22 21.34 -5.62
CA ASP A 43 21.63 22.01 -6.80
C ASP A 43 22.49 23.20 -7.25
N ASN A 44 22.84 24.09 -6.31
CA ASN A 44 23.67 25.26 -6.60
C ASN A 44 25.08 24.86 -7.00
N SER A 45 25.71 23.90 -6.30
CA SER A 45 27.04 23.43 -6.67
C SER A 45 27.07 22.83 -8.07
N THR A 46 25.99 22.17 -8.51
CA THR A 46 25.92 21.59 -9.86
C THR A 46 25.70 22.63 -10.95
N LYS A 47 24.82 23.59 -10.69
CA LYS A 47 24.38 24.59 -11.68
C LYS A 47 25.31 25.80 -11.79
N ASN A 48 25.92 26.20 -10.67
CA ASN A 48 26.63 27.46 -10.57
C ASN A 48 28.16 27.28 -10.48
N THR A 49 28.65 26.05 -10.44
CA THR A 49 30.10 25.77 -10.36
C THR A 49 30.52 24.66 -11.32
N GLU A 50 31.80 24.67 -11.71
CA GLU A 50 32.39 23.58 -12.49
C GLU A 50 32.79 22.37 -11.61
N ALA A 51 32.57 22.43 -10.29
CA ALA A 51 32.95 21.38 -9.35
C ALA A 51 32.43 20.01 -9.78
N SER A 52 33.31 19.00 -9.70
CA SER A 52 32.92 17.63 -9.96
C SER A 52 31.94 17.11 -8.90
N TYR A 53 31.06 16.18 -9.28
CA TYR A 53 30.16 15.51 -8.32
C TYR A 53 30.91 14.80 -7.19
N ASN A 54 32.15 14.35 -7.44
CA ASN A 54 33.03 13.77 -6.41
C ASN A 54 33.39 14.82 -5.35
N LEU A 55 33.83 16.00 -5.78
CA LEU A 55 34.18 17.09 -4.87
C LEU A 55 32.99 17.52 -4.02
N GLN A 56 31.83 17.73 -4.64
CA GLN A 56 30.61 18.16 -3.94
C GLN A 56 30.20 17.19 -2.81
N VAL A 57 30.22 15.88 -3.08
CA VAL A 57 29.87 14.87 -2.07
C VAL A 57 30.97 14.73 -1.03
N ALA A 58 32.24 14.79 -1.43
CA ALA A 58 33.39 14.69 -0.52
C ALA A 58 33.40 15.81 0.52
N VAL A 59 33.22 17.06 0.10
CA VAL A 59 33.23 18.22 1.02
C VAL A 59 32.00 18.23 1.93
N PHE A 60 30.84 17.75 1.45
CA PHE A 60 29.65 17.60 2.27
C PHE A 60 29.84 16.54 3.36
N LEU A 61 30.24 15.31 2.98
CA LEU A 61 30.48 14.23 3.95
C LEU A 61 31.61 14.59 4.91
N GLY A 62 32.69 15.21 4.41
CA GLY A 62 33.80 15.67 5.24
C GLY A 62 33.38 16.73 6.26
N ALA A 63 32.53 17.69 5.87
CA ALA A 63 31.97 18.67 6.81
C ALA A 63 31.03 18.01 7.82
N TRP A 64 30.16 17.09 7.37
CA TRP A 64 29.22 16.40 8.24
C TRP A 64 29.94 15.54 9.29
N PHE A 65 30.93 14.75 8.86
CA PHE A 65 31.68 13.87 9.75
C PHE A 65 32.53 14.67 10.73
N ALA A 66 33.18 15.75 10.29
CA ALA A 66 33.98 16.61 11.16
C ALA A 66 33.12 17.31 12.23
N GLU A 67 31.97 17.87 11.85
CA GLU A 67 31.08 18.54 12.81
C GLU A 67 30.50 17.53 13.83
N LEU A 68 30.12 16.34 13.37
CA LEU A 68 29.64 15.28 14.26
C LEU A 68 30.75 14.80 15.21
N ALA A 69 31.97 14.61 14.72
CA ALA A 69 33.12 14.20 15.53
C ALA A 69 33.41 15.24 16.62
N SER A 70 33.52 16.52 16.26
CA SER A 70 33.72 17.65 17.18
C SER A 70 32.63 17.73 18.25
N ARG A 71 31.37 17.47 17.86
CA ARG A 71 30.25 17.47 18.79
C ARG A 71 30.30 16.28 19.76
N LEU A 72 30.58 15.08 19.26
CA LEU A 72 30.67 13.89 20.09
C LEU A 72 31.90 13.92 21.00
N GLU A 73 33.00 14.53 20.59
CA GLU A 73 34.21 14.70 21.40
C GLU A 73 33.93 15.47 22.70
N LYS A 74 33.00 16.44 22.67
CA LYS A 74 32.55 17.20 23.85
C LYS A 74 31.76 16.35 24.87
N CYS A 75 31.27 15.18 24.47
CA CYS A 75 30.57 14.24 25.35
C CYS A 75 31.57 13.33 26.07
N ILE A 76 31.41 13.22 27.39
CA ILE A 76 32.36 12.51 28.27
C ILE A 76 32.12 11.00 28.25
N THR A 77 30.87 10.56 28.33
CA THR A 77 30.52 9.13 28.40
C THR A 77 30.02 8.58 27.07
N ALA A 78 30.11 7.26 26.89
CA ALA A 78 29.53 6.58 25.72
C ALA A 78 28.01 6.71 25.65
N GLU A 79 27.34 6.78 26.79
CA GLU A 79 25.89 7.01 26.88
C GLU A 79 25.54 8.45 26.45
N ASP A 80 26.30 9.46 26.86
CA ASP A 80 26.10 10.85 26.43
C ASP A 80 26.34 11.01 24.93
N LYS A 81 27.39 10.36 24.40
CA LYS A 81 27.66 10.32 22.95
C LYS A 81 26.49 9.68 22.20
N TYR A 82 25.99 8.55 22.69
CA TYR A 82 24.82 7.87 22.11
C TYR A 82 23.56 8.73 22.17
N ALA A 83 23.29 9.39 23.30
CA ALA A 83 22.14 10.27 23.47
C ALA A 83 22.23 11.47 22.52
N SER A 84 23.41 12.08 22.36
CA SER A 84 23.62 13.18 21.42
C SER A 84 23.40 12.74 19.96
N LEU A 85 23.88 11.55 19.58
CA LEU A 85 23.65 10.99 18.24
C LEU A 85 22.16 10.68 18.01
N SER A 86 21.50 10.03 18.97
CA SER A 86 20.08 9.68 18.91
C SER A 86 19.18 10.91 18.83
N GLN A 87 19.52 12.00 19.55
CA GLN A 87 18.80 13.28 19.45
C GLN A 87 18.86 13.88 18.06
N LEU A 88 19.97 13.72 17.34
CA LEU A 88 20.05 14.16 15.95
C LEU A 88 19.10 13.35 15.06
N ASN A 89 18.86 12.07 15.34
CA ASN A 89 17.95 11.22 14.55
C ASN A 89 16.46 11.39 14.89
N ASP A 90 16.10 12.26 15.85
CA ASP A 90 14.70 12.51 16.24
C ASP A 90 14.05 13.65 15.43
N PHE A 91 13.02 13.29 14.66
CA PHE A 91 12.26 14.20 13.76
C PHE A 91 10.94 14.71 14.34
N GLY A 92 10.55 14.30 15.56
CA GLY A 92 9.24 14.61 16.15
C GLY A 92 9.26 15.13 17.59
N GLY A 93 10.40 15.05 18.28
CA GLY A 93 10.56 15.47 19.67
C GLY A 93 11.47 16.68 19.90
N PRO A 94 11.98 16.89 21.13
CA PRO A 94 12.91 17.97 21.49
C PRO A 94 14.19 17.99 20.62
N GLY A 95 14.59 16.85 20.04
CA GLY A 95 15.76 16.71 19.15
C GLY A 95 15.67 17.52 17.85
N HIS A 96 14.45 17.75 17.33
CA HIS A 96 14.21 18.58 16.14
C HIS A 96 14.83 19.98 16.25
N ARG A 97 14.86 20.57 17.47
CA ARG A 97 15.44 21.90 17.73
C ARG A 97 16.95 21.94 17.61
N GLN A 98 17.64 20.81 17.80
CA GLN A 98 19.11 20.73 17.74
C GLN A 98 19.62 20.28 16.37
N ARG A 99 18.79 19.56 15.61
CA ARG A 99 19.14 19.07 14.27
C ARG A 99 19.33 20.21 13.26
N HIS A 100 18.42 21.18 13.24
CA HIS A 100 18.47 22.30 12.30
C HIS A 100 19.74 23.17 12.44
N PRO A 101 20.13 23.63 13.64
CA PRO A 101 21.39 24.35 13.83
C PRO A 101 22.61 23.51 13.42
N PHE A 102 22.62 22.23 13.78
CA PHE A 102 23.72 21.32 13.43
C PHE A 102 23.90 21.21 11.91
N PHE A 103 22.84 20.91 11.16
CA PHE A 103 22.97 20.81 9.70
C PHE A 103 23.24 22.15 9.02
N ARG A 104 22.84 23.28 9.63
CA ARG A 104 23.26 24.61 9.13
C ARG A 104 24.77 24.79 9.21
N GLU A 105 25.40 24.37 10.30
CA GLU A 105 26.87 24.39 10.45
C GLU A 105 27.54 23.44 9.46
N VAL A 106 27.01 22.23 9.28
CA VAL A 106 27.49 21.27 8.28
C VAL A 106 27.45 21.86 6.86
N ILE A 107 26.33 22.47 6.46
CA ILE A 107 26.20 23.06 5.12
C ILE A 107 27.12 24.28 4.95
N ALA A 108 27.28 25.11 5.98
CA ALA A 108 28.22 26.23 5.95
C ALA A 108 29.66 25.74 5.79
N GLY A 109 30.06 24.70 6.54
CA GLY A 109 31.37 24.07 6.43
C GLY A 109 31.60 23.43 5.06
N ALA A 110 30.59 22.78 4.49
CA ALA A 110 30.64 22.19 3.15
C ALA A 110 30.83 23.26 2.06
N ARG A 111 30.14 24.41 2.18
CA ARG A 111 30.30 25.55 1.26
C ARG A 111 31.70 26.15 1.35
N SER A 112 32.20 26.42 2.55
CA SER A 112 33.56 26.93 2.74
C SER A 112 34.61 25.99 2.12
N LYS A 113 34.51 24.68 2.38
CA LYS A 113 35.41 23.67 1.81
C LYS A 113 35.34 23.62 0.28
N LEU A 114 34.15 23.79 -0.29
CA LEU A 114 33.95 23.82 -1.73
C LEU A 114 34.60 25.06 -2.36
N ASP A 115 34.34 26.24 -1.79
CA ASP A 115 34.89 27.52 -2.27
C ASP A 115 36.42 27.50 -2.20
N ASP A 116 36.99 27.04 -1.08
CA ASP A 116 38.44 26.89 -0.92
C ASP A 116 39.04 25.94 -1.96
N ALA A 117 38.39 24.82 -2.26
CA ALA A 117 38.85 23.86 -3.26
C ALA A 117 38.79 24.45 -4.68
N LEU A 118 37.77 25.23 -5.00
CA LEU A 118 37.65 25.93 -6.29
C LEU A 118 38.74 27.00 -6.45
N ILE A 119 39.00 27.81 -5.42
CA ILE A 119 40.08 28.81 -5.43
C ILE A 119 41.45 28.13 -5.62
N ARG A 120 41.68 26.97 -4.98
CA ARG A 120 42.93 26.21 -5.17
C ARG A 120 43.05 25.66 -6.59
N ALA A 121 41.96 25.17 -7.17
CA ALA A 121 41.92 24.63 -8.54
C ALA A 121 42.26 25.68 -9.61
N GLU A 122 41.88 26.94 -9.39
CA GLU A 122 42.21 28.06 -10.29
C GLU A 122 43.72 28.40 -10.28
N ASN A 123 44.37 28.23 -9.13
CA ASN A 123 45.79 28.57 -8.94
C ASN A 123 46.74 27.41 -9.27
N HIS A 124 46.28 26.15 -9.13
CA HIS A 124 47.00 24.95 -9.53
C HIS A 124 46.01 23.94 -10.13
N PRO A 125 46.17 23.52 -11.41
CA PRO A 125 45.30 22.50 -11.98
C PRO A 125 45.43 21.23 -11.14
N LEU A 126 44.31 20.72 -10.61
CA LEU A 126 44.23 19.50 -9.81
C LEU A 126 44.83 18.31 -10.59
N GLY A 127 46.13 18.08 -10.44
CA GLY A 127 46.79 16.86 -10.87
C GLY A 127 46.38 15.72 -9.93
N SER A 128 45.91 14.61 -10.48
CA SER A 128 45.60 13.26 -9.93
C SER A 128 45.44 13.01 -8.41
N GLN A 129 45.12 14.01 -7.58
CA GLN A 129 44.89 13.84 -6.16
C GLN A 129 43.49 13.24 -5.96
N ASN A 130 43.41 12.21 -5.13
CA ASN A 130 42.13 11.60 -4.78
C ASN A 130 41.34 12.59 -3.93
N VAL A 131 40.33 13.21 -4.54
CA VAL A 131 39.43 14.20 -3.93
C VAL A 131 38.78 13.67 -2.65
N PHE A 132 38.52 12.35 -2.55
CA PHE A 132 37.99 11.76 -1.32
C PHE A 132 39.03 11.79 -0.20
N ALA A 133 40.28 11.43 -0.50
CA ALA A 133 41.35 11.43 0.49
C ALA A 133 41.61 12.84 1.06
N GLU A 134 41.63 13.87 0.20
CA GLU A 134 41.87 15.26 0.63
C GLU A 134 40.78 15.78 1.59
N HIS A 135 39.51 15.42 1.34
CA HIS A 135 38.39 16.09 2.00
C HIS A 135 37.65 15.24 3.03
N LEU A 136 37.83 13.91 3.03
CA LEU A 136 37.03 12.98 3.83
C LEU A 136 37.85 12.15 4.83
N ASP A 137 39.04 11.67 4.48
CA ASP A 137 39.76 10.65 5.27
C ASP A 137 39.95 11.04 6.73
N GLN A 138 40.48 12.24 6.99
CA GLN A 138 40.69 12.72 8.35
C GLN A 138 39.37 12.79 9.14
N ALA A 139 38.32 13.35 8.52
CA ALA A 139 37.02 13.48 9.17
C ALA A 139 36.39 12.10 9.45
N ALA A 140 36.57 11.12 8.56
CA ALA A 140 36.11 9.76 8.76
C ALA A 140 36.87 9.05 9.89
N CYS A 141 38.18 9.23 9.97
CA CYS A 141 39.01 8.71 11.06
C CYS A 141 38.62 9.32 12.42
N ASP A 142 38.49 10.65 12.48
CA ASP A 142 38.11 11.37 13.71
C ASP A 142 36.73 10.93 14.19
N LEU A 143 35.76 10.83 13.28
CA LEU A 143 34.42 10.36 13.61
C LEU A 143 34.44 8.89 14.09
N SER A 144 35.25 8.03 13.45
CA SER A 144 35.37 6.63 13.83
C SER A 144 35.79 6.46 15.29
N GLN A 145 36.78 7.25 15.73
CA GLN A 145 37.24 7.27 17.13
C GLN A 145 36.12 7.64 18.10
N GLN A 146 35.22 8.55 17.69
CA GLN A 146 34.09 8.96 18.53
C GLN A 146 32.93 7.97 18.53
N LEU A 147 32.77 7.18 17.46
CA LEU A 147 31.69 6.20 17.32
C LEU A 147 32.01 4.84 17.95
N GLU A 148 33.28 4.46 18.05
CA GLU A 148 33.69 3.17 18.66
C GLU A 148 33.15 2.98 20.10
N PRO A 149 33.22 3.97 21.02
CA PRO A 149 32.60 3.85 22.33
C PRO A 149 31.08 3.64 22.28
N ILE A 150 30.39 4.26 21.31
CA ILE A 150 28.94 4.09 21.11
C ILE A 150 28.64 2.65 20.67
N GLN A 151 29.45 2.09 19.75
CA GLN A 151 29.30 0.71 19.30
C GLN A 151 29.46 -0.28 20.46
N GLN A 152 30.47 -0.08 21.30
CA GLN A 152 30.70 -0.91 22.48
C GLN A 152 29.54 -0.81 23.48
N HIS A 153 29.03 0.40 23.73
CA HIS A 153 27.87 0.62 24.61
C HIS A 153 26.62 -0.13 24.12
N LEU A 154 26.28 0.00 22.83
CA LEU A 154 25.13 -0.69 22.23
C LEU A 154 25.32 -2.21 22.21
N TYR A 155 26.54 -2.68 21.90
CA TYR A 155 26.88 -4.10 21.96
C TYR A 155 26.63 -4.71 23.34
N GLN A 156 27.05 -4.02 24.39
CA GLN A 156 26.83 -4.44 25.78
C GLN A 156 25.33 -4.46 26.11
N ARG A 157 24.60 -3.40 25.74
CA ARG A 157 23.16 -3.26 25.99
C ARG A 157 22.33 -4.36 25.33
N HIS A 158 22.68 -4.78 24.11
CA HIS A 158 21.94 -5.80 23.35
C HIS A 158 22.76 -7.10 23.15
N SER A 159 23.63 -7.43 24.09
CA SER A 159 24.58 -8.55 23.96
C SER A 159 23.93 -9.92 23.70
N ALA A 160 22.75 -10.18 24.27
CA ALA A 160 21.98 -11.39 23.99
C ALA A 160 21.57 -11.49 22.51
N PHE A 161 21.02 -10.40 21.96
CA PHE A 161 20.60 -10.33 20.55
C PHE A 161 21.77 -10.57 19.60
N TYR A 162 22.91 -9.89 19.81
CA TYR A 162 24.07 -10.05 18.91
C TYR A 162 24.69 -11.44 18.97
N LYS A 163 24.79 -12.03 20.17
CA LYS A 163 25.32 -13.39 20.34
C LYS A 163 24.45 -14.42 19.64
N THR A 164 23.12 -14.32 19.76
CA THR A 164 22.18 -15.22 19.07
C THR A 164 22.31 -15.14 17.55
N HIS A 165 22.65 -13.97 17.00
CA HIS A 165 22.76 -13.73 15.56
C HIS A 165 24.21 -13.78 15.02
N ASN A 166 25.19 -14.21 15.83
CA ASN A 166 26.62 -14.28 15.48
C ASN A 166 27.19 -12.94 14.95
N ILE A 167 26.75 -11.81 15.50
CA ILE A 167 27.25 -10.48 15.12
C ILE A 167 28.49 -10.17 15.97
N THR A 168 29.65 -10.04 15.30
CA THR A 168 30.96 -9.84 15.95
C THR A 168 31.47 -8.40 15.91
N LYS A 169 31.22 -7.69 14.80
CA LYS A 169 31.50 -6.26 14.64
C LYS A 169 30.23 -5.60 14.11
N MET A 170 29.74 -4.59 14.82
CA MET A 170 28.55 -3.86 14.43
C MET A 170 28.95 -2.73 13.46
N PRO A 171 28.24 -2.52 12.34
CA PRO A 171 28.53 -1.39 11.47
C PRO A 171 27.93 -0.09 12.02
N VAL A 172 28.41 1.03 11.51
CA VAL A 172 27.76 2.34 11.60
C VAL A 172 26.90 2.53 10.36
N PHE A 173 25.60 2.68 10.52
CA PHE A 173 24.71 2.94 9.38
C PHE A 173 24.71 4.42 9.03
N VAL A 174 24.89 4.74 7.74
CA VAL A 174 24.75 6.09 7.21
C VAL A 174 23.63 6.07 6.17
N ALA A 175 22.50 6.65 6.55
CA ALA A 175 21.25 6.60 5.83
C ALA A 175 20.97 7.93 5.12
N PHE A 176 20.75 7.85 3.81
CA PHE A 176 20.23 8.93 2.98
C PHE A 176 18.80 8.62 2.58
N ASP A 177 17.85 9.34 3.16
CA ASP A 177 16.45 9.31 2.75
C ASP A 177 16.16 10.30 1.63
N GLU A 178 15.19 9.94 0.81
CA GLU A 178 14.89 10.58 -0.47
C GLU A 178 16.12 10.74 -1.38
N CYS A 179 17.00 9.74 -1.36
CA CYS A 179 18.30 9.77 -2.04
C CYS A 179 18.21 9.96 -3.57
N VAL A 180 17.04 9.72 -4.19
CA VAL A 180 16.81 10.01 -5.62
C VAL A 180 16.90 11.50 -5.97
N GLU A 181 16.69 12.38 -4.99
CA GLU A 181 16.86 13.83 -5.16
C GLU A 181 18.34 14.24 -5.33
N LEU A 182 19.29 13.35 -5.01
CA LEU A 182 20.71 13.51 -5.33
C LEU A 182 21.02 13.28 -6.82
N ILE A 183 20.02 13.01 -7.66
CA ILE A 183 20.18 12.97 -9.11
C ILE A 183 19.92 14.39 -9.66
N VAL A 184 20.87 15.29 -9.42
CA VAL A 184 20.81 16.67 -9.89
C VAL A 184 21.32 16.75 -11.34
N GLU A 185 20.53 17.34 -12.22
CA GLU A 185 20.89 17.52 -13.63
C GLU A 185 21.68 18.83 -13.83
N ARG A 186 22.82 18.74 -14.54
CA ARG A 186 23.58 19.92 -14.97
C ARG A 186 22.92 20.52 -16.22
N PRO A 187 22.69 21.85 -16.29
CA PRO A 187 22.14 22.47 -17.49
C PRO A 187 23.13 22.35 -18.65
N GLY A 188 22.72 21.73 -19.75
CA GLY A 188 23.48 21.61 -20.99
C GLY A 188 22.56 21.60 -22.22
N PRO A 189 23.06 21.88 -23.44
CA PRO A 189 22.25 21.81 -24.66
C PRO A 189 21.70 20.39 -24.84
N SER A 190 20.40 20.30 -25.11
CA SER A 190 19.57 19.09 -25.05
C SER A 190 19.88 17.98 -26.06
N ASP A 191 21.00 18.06 -26.81
CA ASP A 191 21.30 17.16 -27.93
C ASP A 191 22.53 16.24 -27.73
N GLU A 192 23.22 16.29 -26.59
CA GLU A 192 24.21 15.26 -26.23
C GLU A 192 23.74 14.50 -24.99
N GLY A 193 23.54 13.19 -25.15
CA GLY A 193 22.81 12.32 -24.21
C GLY A 193 23.21 12.38 -22.73
N ILE A 194 22.25 12.01 -21.88
CA ILE A 194 22.31 11.67 -20.44
C ILE A 194 23.64 12.05 -19.75
N SER A 195 23.62 13.04 -18.86
CA SER A 195 24.82 13.51 -18.16
C SER A 195 25.62 12.35 -17.55
N LYS A 196 26.93 12.30 -17.80
CA LYS A 196 27.86 11.19 -17.46
C LYS A 196 28.07 10.93 -15.95
N GLY A 197 27.18 11.38 -15.07
CA GLY A 197 27.24 11.20 -13.62
C GLY A 197 26.27 12.10 -12.87
N ASN A 198 26.11 11.83 -11.57
CA ASN A 198 25.33 12.61 -10.60
C ASN A 198 25.91 12.39 -9.18
N GLN A 199 25.36 13.08 -8.17
CA GLN A 199 25.81 12.99 -6.77
C GLN A 199 25.50 11.63 -6.16
N LEU A 200 24.39 10.98 -6.52
CA LEU A 200 24.09 9.63 -6.04
C LEU A 200 25.18 8.61 -6.47
N ASN A 201 25.62 8.70 -7.73
CA ASN A 201 26.74 7.91 -8.25
C ASN A 201 28.06 8.26 -7.57
N SER A 202 28.26 9.52 -7.20
CA SER A 202 29.41 9.98 -6.42
C SER A 202 29.40 9.42 -5.00
N LEU A 203 28.25 9.43 -4.32
CA LEU A 203 28.05 8.84 -3.00
C LEU A 203 28.39 7.35 -2.97
N ARG A 204 27.99 6.60 -3.99
CA ARG A 204 28.39 5.19 -4.16
C ARG A 204 29.92 5.03 -4.33
N ARG A 205 30.58 5.96 -5.03
CA ARG A 205 32.05 5.95 -5.19
C ARG A 205 32.76 6.30 -3.88
N VAL A 206 32.25 7.27 -3.11
CA VAL A 206 32.78 7.58 -1.78
C VAL A 206 32.73 6.35 -0.89
N TRP A 207 31.64 5.59 -0.93
CA TRP A 207 31.55 4.39 -0.09
C TRP A 207 32.56 3.32 -0.46
N HIS A 208 32.89 3.18 -1.75
CA HIS A 208 34.00 2.32 -2.16
C HIS A 208 35.35 2.80 -1.58
N HIS A 209 35.58 4.11 -1.57
CA HIS A 209 36.76 4.72 -0.98
C HIS A 209 36.82 4.50 0.54
N LEU A 210 35.71 4.66 1.27
CA LEU A 210 35.65 4.38 2.71
C LEU A 210 35.93 2.90 3.03
N LEU A 211 35.47 1.96 2.18
CA LEU A 211 35.79 0.54 2.32
C LEU A 211 37.28 0.25 2.06
N GLU A 212 37.93 0.98 1.15
CA GLU A 212 39.38 0.89 0.94
C GLU A 212 40.13 1.42 2.17
N LEU A 213 39.72 2.57 2.69
CA LEU A 213 40.27 3.14 3.92
C LEU A 213 40.11 2.17 5.12
N GLU A 214 39.02 1.41 5.20
CA GLU A 214 38.76 0.43 6.28
C GLU A 214 39.72 -0.75 6.21
N ARG A 215 40.18 -1.10 5.02
CA ARG A 215 41.18 -2.16 4.86
C ARG A 215 42.58 -1.70 5.24
N GLU A 216 42.84 -0.40 5.17
CA GLU A 216 44.14 0.21 5.45
C GLU A 216 44.26 0.67 6.92
N THR A 217 43.15 0.92 7.59
CA THR A 217 43.09 1.46 8.96
C THR A 217 42.04 0.71 9.79
N ASP A 218 42.30 0.50 11.09
CA ASP A 218 41.36 -0.20 11.99
C ASP A 218 40.21 0.72 12.45
N HIS A 219 39.48 1.31 11.50
CA HIS A 219 38.37 2.21 11.79
C HIS A 219 37.00 1.49 11.75
N VAL A 220 35.94 2.22 12.12
CA VAL A 220 34.59 1.64 12.19
C VAL A 220 34.04 1.37 10.80
N ASN A 221 33.30 0.27 10.64
CA ASN A 221 32.73 -0.09 9.35
C ASN A 221 31.50 0.78 9.04
N PHE A 222 31.59 1.66 8.04
CA PHE A 222 30.46 2.47 7.60
C PHE A 222 29.61 1.72 6.55
N TRP A 223 28.30 1.62 6.78
CA TRP A 223 27.34 0.97 5.89
C TRP A 223 26.36 1.99 5.30
N LEU A 224 26.34 2.10 3.97
CA LEU A 224 25.45 3.01 3.26
C LEU A 224 24.04 2.42 3.17
N VAL A 225 23.05 3.19 3.61
CA VAL A 225 21.63 2.88 3.44
C VAL A 225 21.00 3.95 2.55
N LEU A 226 20.47 3.55 1.40
CA LEU A 226 19.80 4.45 0.46
C LEU A 226 18.30 4.18 0.53
N LEU A 227 17.52 5.20 0.89
CA LEU A 227 16.07 5.13 1.06
C LEU A 227 15.42 6.15 0.14
N SER A 228 14.22 5.84 -0.34
CA SER A 228 13.42 6.76 -1.15
C SER A 228 11.96 6.34 -1.05
N THR A 229 11.09 7.30 -0.75
CA THR A 229 9.62 7.13 -0.85
C THR A 229 9.01 7.98 -1.97
N ASN A 230 9.84 8.80 -2.64
CA ASN A 230 9.46 9.64 -3.76
C ASN A 230 9.18 8.88 -5.07
N THR A 231 8.34 9.49 -5.90
CA THR A 231 8.07 9.13 -7.29
C THR A 231 9.38 9.21 -8.09
N GLY A 232 10.00 8.06 -8.38
CA GLY A 232 11.37 7.98 -8.90
C GLY A 232 12.27 6.98 -8.17
N ALA A 233 11.80 6.33 -7.11
CA ALA A 233 12.51 5.23 -6.45
C ALA A 233 12.89 4.10 -7.43
N ALA A 234 12.12 3.89 -8.51
CA ALA A 234 12.49 2.94 -9.55
C ALA A 234 13.82 3.28 -10.25
N ARG A 235 14.26 4.55 -10.23
CA ARG A 235 15.58 4.98 -10.73
C ARG A 235 16.74 4.39 -9.93
N LEU A 236 16.51 3.90 -8.71
CA LEU A 236 17.52 3.17 -7.96
C LEU A 236 17.88 1.81 -8.59
N ILE A 237 16.97 1.29 -9.44
CA ILE A 237 17.06 -0.01 -10.10
C ILE A 237 17.48 0.23 -11.57
N GLU A 238 18.71 0.70 -11.76
CA GLU A 238 19.28 0.89 -13.10
C GLU A 238 19.67 -0.45 -13.75
N GLN A 239 19.24 -0.66 -15.00
CA GLN A 239 19.67 -1.83 -15.80
C GLN A 239 21.17 -1.79 -16.07
N LYS A 240 21.82 -2.97 -16.04
CA LYS A 240 23.24 -3.12 -16.44
C LYS A 240 23.52 -2.44 -17.79
N GLU A 241 22.70 -2.68 -18.82
CA GLU A 241 22.88 -2.11 -20.16
C GLU A 241 22.70 -0.58 -20.23
N GLY A 242 21.84 -0.01 -19.36
CA GLY A 242 21.63 1.43 -19.24
C GLY A 242 22.73 2.14 -18.44
N GLN A 243 23.63 1.40 -17.80
CA GLN A 243 24.73 2.01 -17.05
C GLN A 243 25.78 2.57 -18.00
N ALA A 244 26.16 3.83 -17.74
CA ALA A 244 27.14 4.57 -18.54
C ALA A 244 28.57 3.99 -18.46
N SER A 245 28.86 3.17 -17.44
CA SER A 245 30.19 2.59 -17.22
C SER A 245 30.22 1.08 -17.52
N GLN A 246 31.21 0.66 -18.31
CA GLN A 246 31.48 -0.76 -18.59
C GLN A 246 31.76 -1.58 -17.33
N ARG A 247 32.48 -1.00 -16.35
CA ARG A 247 32.73 -1.64 -15.05
C ARG A 247 31.45 -1.89 -14.24
N ALA A 248 30.45 -1.05 -14.42
CA ALA A 248 29.18 -1.18 -13.72
C ALA A 248 28.22 -2.18 -14.40
N ARG A 249 28.42 -2.44 -15.71
CA ARG A 249 27.79 -3.57 -16.43
C ARG A 249 28.28 -4.93 -15.92
N GLU A 250 29.54 -5.01 -15.50
CA GLU A 250 30.21 -6.26 -15.09
C GLU A 250 29.94 -6.64 -13.61
N LYS A 251 29.59 -5.66 -12.75
CA LYS A 251 29.29 -5.92 -11.33
C LYS A 251 27.82 -6.30 -11.10
N ASN A 252 27.56 -7.20 -10.15
CA ASN A 252 26.20 -7.47 -9.68
C ASN A 252 25.79 -6.37 -8.68
N PRO A 253 24.66 -5.69 -8.88
CA PRO A 253 24.17 -4.71 -7.92
C PRO A 253 23.80 -5.40 -6.60
N LEU A 254 23.91 -4.66 -5.49
CA LEU A 254 23.46 -5.14 -4.19
C LEU A 254 21.94 -5.43 -4.23
N PRO A 255 21.45 -6.42 -3.47
CA PRO A 255 20.03 -6.67 -3.34
C PRO A 255 19.32 -5.43 -2.78
N VAL A 256 18.19 -5.07 -3.40
CA VAL A 256 17.31 -4.01 -2.91
C VAL A 256 16.34 -4.65 -1.93
N PHE A 257 16.32 -4.15 -0.70
CA PHE A 257 15.38 -4.57 0.33
C PHE A 257 14.15 -3.66 0.28
N VAL A 258 12.97 -4.27 0.39
CA VAL A 258 11.69 -3.56 0.50
C VAL A 258 11.17 -3.82 1.91
N GLY A 259 10.85 -2.76 2.66
CA GLY A 259 10.16 -2.87 3.95
C GLY A 259 8.85 -2.11 3.89
N LEU A 260 7.71 -2.81 3.98
CA LEU A 260 6.38 -2.20 3.97
C LEU A 260 5.49 -2.86 5.01
N GLY A 261 4.82 -2.04 5.82
CA GLY A 261 3.66 -2.45 6.62
C GLY A 261 2.38 -1.92 5.96
N PHE A 262 1.36 -2.77 5.88
CA PHE A 262 -0.01 -2.42 5.51
C PHE A 262 -0.91 -2.62 6.72
N ASP A 263 -2.01 -1.87 6.80
CA ASP A 263 -2.96 -1.96 7.91
C ASP A 263 -2.31 -1.74 9.29
N VAL A 264 -1.18 -1.01 9.35
CA VAL A 264 -0.44 -0.75 10.60
C VAL A 264 -1.30 0.00 11.61
N LEU A 265 -2.25 0.82 11.12
CA LEU A 265 -3.21 1.55 11.95
C LEU A 265 -4.44 0.69 12.32
N CYS A 266 -4.55 -0.55 11.83
CA CYS A 266 -5.70 -1.42 12.10
C CYS A 266 -5.81 -1.81 13.57
N SER A 267 -4.69 -1.97 14.27
CA SER A 267 -4.68 -2.26 15.72
C SER A 267 -5.09 -1.06 16.58
N GLU A 268 -5.00 0.16 16.04
CA GLU A 268 -5.37 1.40 16.72
C GLU A 268 -6.83 1.82 16.44
N LYS A 269 -7.59 0.96 15.74
CA LYS A 269 -8.98 1.24 15.35
C LYS A 269 -9.90 1.31 16.55
N ARG A 270 -10.83 2.26 16.49
CA ARG A 270 -12.07 2.18 17.29
C ARG A 270 -12.97 1.11 16.69
N MET A 271 -13.52 0.28 17.56
CA MET A 271 -14.56 -0.67 17.18
C MET A 271 -15.77 0.06 16.57
N LEU A 272 -16.39 -0.55 15.56
CA LEU A 272 -17.59 -0.05 14.92
C LEU A 272 -18.76 -0.17 15.91
N ALA A 273 -19.53 0.88 16.11
CA ALA A 273 -20.73 0.79 16.95
C ALA A 273 -21.90 0.10 16.23
N SER A 274 -21.90 0.08 14.90
CA SER A 274 -22.89 -0.60 14.06
C SER A 274 -22.32 -0.89 12.66
N PRO A 275 -22.88 -1.85 11.90
CA PRO A 275 -22.41 -2.15 10.54
C PRO A 275 -22.44 -0.96 9.58
N LYS A 276 -23.39 -0.03 9.75
CA LYS A 276 -23.50 1.19 8.94
C LYS A 276 -22.27 2.10 9.02
N GLU A 277 -21.45 1.98 10.06
CA GLU A 277 -20.27 2.83 10.24
C GLU A 277 -19.11 2.48 9.29
N VAL A 278 -19.16 1.33 8.62
CA VAL A 278 -18.12 0.87 7.69
C VAL A 278 -17.83 1.87 6.56
N CYS A 279 -18.85 2.64 6.14
CA CYS A 279 -18.72 3.61 5.05
C CYS A 279 -18.14 4.95 5.49
N LYS A 280 -17.90 5.17 6.79
CA LYS A 280 -17.36 6.43 7.30
C LYS A 280 -15.91 6.58 6.83
N ALA A 281 -15.56 7.78 6.38
CA ALA A 281 -14.22 8.05 5.83
C ALA A 281 -13.06 7.65 6.78
N HIS A 282 -13.23 7.82 8.10
CA HIS A 282 -12.22 7.44 9.09
C HIS A 282 -12.00 5.92 9.16
N GLN A 283 -13.03 5.11 8.86
CA GLN A 283 -12.89 3.67 8.75
C GLN A 283 -12.15 3.34 7.46
N VAL A 284 -12.59 3.87 6.32
CA VAL A 284 -11.95 3.63 5.03
C VAL A 284 -10.46 4.01 5.01
N CYS A 285 -10.06 5.13 5.64
CA CYS A 285 -8.67 5.57 5.65
C CYS A 285 -7.76 4.84 6.64
N SER A 286 -8.32 4.08 7.58
CA SER A 286 -7.57 3.26 8.53
C SER A 286 -7.14 1.90 7.97
N TYR A 287 -7.50 1.65 6.72
CA TYR A 287 -7.24 0.45 5.95
C TYR A 287 -6.28 0.75 4.79
N GLY A 288 -5.31 -0.13 4.55
CA GLY A 288 -4.24 0.07 3.59
C GLY A 288 -3.09 0.90 4.16
N ARG A 289 -2.69 1.95 3.44
CA ARG A 289 -1.54 2.80 3.82
C ARG A 289 -1.86 3.76 4.95
N PRO A 290 -0.93 3.97 5.92
CA PRO A 290 -1.04 5.04 6.92
C PRO A 290 -1.14 6.46 6.32
N LEU A 291 -0.71 6.61 5.06
CA LEU A 291 -0.88 7.86 4.30
C LEU A 291 -2.31 8.39 4.39
N TRP A 292 -3.33 7.54 4.25
CA TRP A 292 -4.71 8.00 4.10
C TRP A 292 -5.23 8.72 5.34
N ASP A 293 -4.90 8.22 6.54
CA ASP A 293 -5.28 8.86 7.80
C ASP A 293 -4.53 10.18 8.05
N SER A 294 -3.32 10.32 7.50
CA SER A 294 -2.50 11.53 7.65
C SER A 294 -2.96 12.73 6.82
N LEU A 295 -3.88 12.53 5.86
CA LEU A 295 -4.29 13.58 4.91
C LEU A 295 -5.45 14.43 5.45
N PRO A 296 -5.52 15.73 5.08
CA PRO A 296 -6.67 16.57 5.41
C PRO A 296 -7.97 16.03 4.80
N ARG A 297 -9.01 15.84 5.63
CA ARG A 297 -10.29 15.23 5.22
C ARG A 297 -10.98 15.94 4.04
N ARG A 298 -10.82 17.25 3.90
CA ARG A 298 -11.53 18.06 2.90
C ARG A 298 -11.13 17.71 1.45
N ASP A 299 -9.87 17.38 1.21
CA ASP A 299 -9.33 17.12 -0.13
C ASP A 299 -8.93 15.66 -0.34
N TRP A 300 -9.23 14.80 0.64
CA TRP A 300 -8.72 13.43 0.72
C TRP A 300 -8.99 12.61 -0.55
N TRP A 301 -10.24 12.57 -1.02
CA TRP A 301 -10.60 11.81 -2.20
C TRP A 301 -10.04 12.38 -3.51
N ASN A 302 -9.91 13.70 -3.61
CA ASN A 302 -9.24 14.32 -4.75
C ASN A 302 -7.75 13.93 -4.78
N ILE A 303 -7.12 13.85 -3.62
CA ILE A 303 -5.74 13.36 -3.48
C ILE A 303 -5.67 11.87 -3.83
N ALA A 304 -6.60 11.04 -3.37
CA ALA A 304 -6.65 9.62 -3.70
C ALA A 304 -6.78 9.40 -5.22
N VAL A 305 -7.65 10.16 -5.90
CA VAL A 305 -7.77 10.13 -7.37
C VAL A 305 -6.48 10.60 -8.05
N LEU A 306 -5.87 11.69 -7.58
CA LEU A 306 -4.59 12.17 -8.13
C LEU A 306 -3.46 11.16 -7.95
N LYS A 307 -3.42 10.47 -6.80
CA LYS A 307 -2.43 9.44 -6.47
C LYS A 307 -2.65 8.16 -7.28
N LEU A 308 -3.90 7.76 -7.50
CA LEU A 308 -4.25 6.64 -8.39
C LEU A 308 -3.84 6.92 -9.84
N LEU A 309 -4.14 8.12 -10.34
CA LEU A 309 -3.92 8.48 -11.74
C LEU A 309 -2.51 8.95 -12.04
N GLY A 310 -1.72 9.34 -11.04
CA GLY A 310 -0.45 10.04 -11.25
C GLY A 310 -0.61 11.38 -12.00
N ALA A 311 -1.85 11.87 -12.12
CA ALA A 311 -2.24 13.00 -12.96
C ALA A 311 -3.47 13.70 -12.38
N LYS A 312 -3.71 14.96 -12.79
CA LYS A 312 -4.87 15.75 -12.34
C LYS A 312 -6.19 15.32 -12.97
N LYS A 313 -6.14 14.69 -14.14
CA LYS A 313 -7.31 14.27 -14.91
C LYS A 313 -7.07 12.87 -15.45
N PHE A 314 -8.15 12.11 -15.58
CA PHE A 314 -8.13 10.81 -16.23
C PHE A 314 -8.00 10.98 -17.74
N ASP A 315 -7.15 10.18 -18.36
CA ASP A 315 -6.99 10.06 -19.79
C ASP A 315 -7.25 8.60 -20.21
N ALA A 316 -8.37 8.36 -20.89
CA ALA A 316 -8.75 7.03 -21.34
C ALA A 316 -7.80 6.45 -22.40
N SER A 317 -6.96 7.27 -23.03
CA SER A 317 -5.94 6.82 -23.98
C SER A 317 -4.63 6.40 -23.29
N ASP A 318 -4.44 6.74 -22.01
CA ASP A 318 -3.28 6.34 -21.23
C ASP A 318 -3.47 4.92 -20.68
N ALA A 319 -2.83 3.95 -21.33
CA ALA A 319 -2.85 2.55 -20.94
C ALA A 319 -2.40 2.32 -19.47
N THR A 320 -1.46 3.13 -18.97
CA THR A 320 -0.98 2.99 -17.59
C THR A 320 -2.07 3.42 -16.61
N GLN A 321 -2.74 4.55 -16.86
CA GLN A 321 -3.88 4.97 -16.04
C GLN A 321 -5.01 3.92 -16.07
N CYS A 322 -5.37 3.43 -17.26
CA CYS A 322 -6.41 2.42 -17.43
C CYS A 322 -6.10 1.14 -16.66
N TYR A 323 -4.87 0.65 -16.74
CA TYR A 323 -4.43 -0.51 -15.97
C TYR A 323 -4.50 -0.28 -14.46
N ASN A 324 -3.97 0.84 -13.96
CA ASN A 324 -3.92 1.09 -12.51
C ASN A 324 -5.32 1.28 -11.90
N VAL A 325 -6.25 1.91 -12.63
CA VAL A 325 -7.67 2.01 -12.25
C VAL A 325 -8.29 0.63 -12.12
N LEU A 326 -8.06 -0.27 -13.09
CA LEU A 326 -8.58 -1.63 -13.05
C LEU A 326 -7.87 -2.49 -11.99
N ALA A 327 -6.55 -2.36 -11.84
CA ALA A 327 -5.75 -3.11 -10.89
C ALA A 327 -6.19 -2.85 -9.45
N SER A 328 -6.49 -1.59 -9.12
CA SER A 328 -6.97 -1.16 -7.80
C SER A 328 -8.33 -1.74 -7.41
N ARG A 329 -9.07 -2.33 -8.36
CA ARG A 329 -10.40 -2.94 -8.10
C ARG A 329 -10.44 -4.44 -8.35
N LEU A 330 -9.61 -4.94 -9.26
CA LEU A 330 -9.72 -6.29 -9.80
C LEU A 330 -8.52 -7.17 -9.43
N ALA A 331 -7.70 -6.78 -8.45
CA ALA A 331 -6.49 -7.51 -8.06
C ALA A 331 -5.64 -7.96 -9.26
N LEU A 332 -5.33 -7.02 -10.16
CA LEU A 332 -4.48 -7.31 -11.32
C LEU A 332 -3.02 -7.20 -10.88
N GLN A 333 -2.24 -8.25 -11.17
CA GLN A 333 -0.81 -8.29 -10.90
C GLN A 333 -0.02 -8.38 -12.21
N LEU A 334 1.10 -7.65 -12.28
CA LEU A 334 2.10 -7.80 -13.34
C LEU A 334 3.09 -8.87 -12.90
N ILE A 335 3.19 -9.97 -13.65
CA ILE A 335 4.24 -10.97 -13.40
C ILE A 335 5.54 -10.55 -14.13
N PRO A 336 6.68 -10.48 -13.44
CA PRO A 336 7.97 -10.18 -14.07
C PRO A 336 8.30 -11.19 -15.18
N THR A 337 8.69 -10.71 -16.36
CA THR A 337 9.22 -11.55 -17.44
C THR A 337 10.61 -11.09 -17.84
N HIS A 338 11.47 -12.03 -18.26
CA HIS A 338 12.89 -11.77 -18.53
C HIS A 338 13.23 -11.68 -20.03
N SER A 339 12.26 -11.91 -20.92
CA SER A 339 12.46 -11.97 -22.36
C SER A 339 11.13 -11.85 -23.10
N GLY A 340 11.17 -11.38 -24.35
CA GLY A 340 10.01 -11.28 -25.25
C GLY A 340 9.95 -9.94 -25.97
N GLU A 341 9.27 -9.90 -27.11
CA GLU A 341 9.15 -8.67 -27.94
C GLU A 341 8.56 -7.48 -27.17
N LEU A 342 7.73 -7.77 -26.17
CA LEU A 342 6.96 -6.79 -25.40
C LEU A 342 7.59 -6.44 -24.04
N TYR A 343 8.75 -7.04 -23.70
CA TYR A 343 9.44 -6.83 -22.42
C TYR A 343 9.67 -5.34 -22.11
N ARG A 344 10.10 -4.55 -23.11
CA ARG A 344 10.35 -3.11 -22.94
C ARG A 344 9.08 -2.35 -22.56
N GLN A 345 7.95 -2.63 -23.21
CA GLN A 345 6.68 -1.95 -22.95
C GLN A 345 6.16 -2.29 -21.56
N ARG A 346 6.20 -3.57 -21.18
CA ARG A 346 5.83 -4.01 -19.84
C ARG A 346 6.67 -3.33 -18.77
N LYS A 347 7.99 -3.29 -18.96
CA LYS A 347 8.89 -2.65 -18.00
C LYS A 347 8.59 -1.16 -17.80
N VAL A 348 8.28 -0.44 -18.88
CA VAL A 348 7.86 0.97 -18.79
C VAL A 348 6.59 1.10 -17.97
N MET A 349 5.63 0.21 -18.20
CA MET A 349 4.36 0.16 -17.46
C MET A 349 4.55 -0.20 -15.97
N GLU A 350 5.40 -1.18 -15.64
CA GLU A 350 5.75 -1.55 -14.26
C GLU A 350 6.41 -0.38 -13.52
N THR A 351 7.40 0.25 -14.16
CA THR A 351 8.12 1.40 -13.62
C THR A 351 7.16 2.57 -13.37
N ALA A 352 6.33 2.90 -14.36
CA ALA A 352 5.34 3.97 -14.24
C ALA A 352 4.31 3.67 -13.14
N SER A 353 3.87 2.42 -13.01
CA SER A 353 2.89 2.02 -11.98
C SER A 353 3.41 2.26 -10.56
N VAL A 354 4.69 1.94 -10.30
CA VAL A 354 5.34 2.22 -9.01
C VAL A 354 5.60 3.71 -8.84
N ASP A 355 6.17 4.36 -9.86
CA ASP A 355 6.59 5.77 -9.75
C ASP A 355 5.41 6.73 -9.66
N ARG A 356 4.25 6.42 -10.23
CA ARG A 356 3.15 7.40 -10.40
C ARG A 356 1.78 6.95 -9.93
N HIS A 357 1.54 5.65 -9.82
CA HIS A 357 0.18 5.11 -9.62
C HIS A 357 0.04 4.28 -8.34
N MET A 358 0.92 4.49 -7.36
CA MET A 358 0.79 3.89 -6.03
C MET A 358 0.83 2.35 -6.04
N HIS A 359 1.47 1.73 -7.03
CA HIS A 359 1.85 0.33 -6.92
C HIS A 359 3.05 0.17 -5.99
N ILE A 360 3.17 -1.03 -5.44
CA ILE A 360 4.23 -1.38 -4.49
C ILE A 360 5.22 -2.26 -5.19
N LEU A 361 6.50 -1.91 -5.08
CA LEU A 361 7.57 -2.86 -5.35
C LEU A 361 7.64 -3.87 -4.20
N GLN A 362 7.31 -5.14 -4.44
CA GLN A 362 7.45 -6.21 -3.43
C GLN A 362 8.89 -6.75 -3.37
N LYS A 363 9.51 -6.97 -4.53
CA LYS A 363 10.89 -7.44 -4.66
C LYS A 363 11.47 -7.05 -6.01
N VAL A 364 12.80 -7.00 -6.08
CA VAL A 364 13.53 -6.88 -7.35
C VAL A 364 14.01 -8.26 -7.76
N VAL A 365 13.48 -8.77 -8.88
CA VAL A 365 13.85 -10.09 -9.42
C VAL A 365 15.11 -9.95 -10.27
N GLN A 366 16.12 -10.79 -9.98
CA GLN A 366 17.41 -10.81 -10.69
C GLN A 366 18.08 -9.42 -10.81
N HIS A 367 17.80 -8.54 -9.85
CA HIS A 367 18.28 -7.15 -9.82
C HIS A 367 17.91 -6.28 -11.05
N ARG A 368 16.91 -6.68 -11.84
CA ARG A 368 16.52 -5.95 -13.05
C ARG A 368 15.04 -5.70 -13.17
N ASP A 369 14.22 -6.64 -12.71
CA ASP A 369 12.78 -6.63 -12.97
C ASP A 369 12.00 -6.37 -11.69
N LEU A 370 10.93 -5.58 -11.83
CA LEU A 370 10.13 -5.14 -10.70
C LEU A 370 9.01 -6.16 -10.49
N ASN A 371 9.01 -6.86 -9.36
CA ASN A 371 7.81 -7.58 -8.94
C ASN A 371 6.94 -6.59 -8.15
N ILE A 372 5.86 -6.17 -8.78
CA ILE A 372 4.99 -5.13 -8.23
C ILE A 372 3.62 -5.69 -7.88
N ASP A 373 2.96 -5.03 -6.95
CA ASP A 373 1.62 -5.39 -6.51
C ASP A 373 0.73 -4.15 -6.39
N SER A 374 -0.56 -4.34 -6.68
CA SER A 374 -1.59 -3.34 -6.41
C SER A 374 -2.13 -3.65 -5.03
N PRO A 375 -1.79 -2.86 -3.99
CA PRO A 375 -2.23 -3.17 -2.64
C PRO A 375 -3.75 -3.18 -2.54
N SER A 376 -4.27 -4.16 -1.80
CA SER A 376 -5.67 -4.19 -1.38
C SER A 376 -5.91 -3.02 -0.41
N GLU A 377 -6.45 -1.91 -0.92
CA GLU A 377 -6.85 -0.78 -0.08
C GLU A 377 -8.11 -0.09 -0.59
N PRO A 378 -9.10 0.15 0.29
CA PRO A 378 -10.42 0.65 -0.12
C PRO A 378 -10.36 2.11 -0.59
N ALA A 379 -9.38 2.90 -0.14
CA ALA A 379 -9.21 4.28 -0.57
C ALA A 379 -8.95 4.39 -2.09
N LEU A 380 -8.01 3.60 -2.63
CA LEU A 380 -7.74 3.59 -4.06
C LEU A 380 -8.85 2.89 -4.85
N ALA A 381 -9.46 1.84 -4.28
CA ALA A 381 -10.58 1.16 -4.90
C ALA A 381 -11.79 2.08 -5.11
N VAL A 382 -12.12 2.91 -4.11
CA VAL A 382 -13.19 3.90 -4.21
C VAL A 382 -12.80 5.04 -5.15
N ALA A 383 -11.54 5.52 -5.10
CA ALA A 383 -11.05 6.50 -6.07
C ALA A 383 -11.16 5.98 -7.52
N ALA A 384 -10.87 4.70 -7.74
CA ALA A 384 -11.06 4.05 -9.02
C ALA A 384 -12.53 4.01 -9.43
N ALA A 385 -13.45 3.68 -8.51
CA ALA A 385 -14.89 3.72 -8.80
C ALA A 385 -15.36 5.14 -9.21
N ILE A 386 -14.85 6.19 -8.56
CA ILE A 386 -15.13 7.59 -8.94
C ILE A 386 -14.63 7.87 -10.36
N VAL A 387 -13.41 7.45 -10.69
CA VAL A 387 -12.85 7.62 -12.04
C VAL A 387 -13.67 6.85 -13.07
N MET A 388 -14.10 5.62 -12.75
CA MET A 388 -14.92 4.78 -13.62
C MET A 388 -16.36 5.30 -13.80
N SER A 389 -16.85 6.11 -12.86
CA SER A 389 -18.16 6.75 -12.95
C SER A 389 -18.14 7.91 -13.95
N ALA A 390 -19.16 7.97 -14.83
CA ALA A 390 -19.29 9.06 -15.79
C ALA A 390 -19.58 10.38 -15.07
N THR A 391 -18.81 11.41 -15.37
CA THR A 391 -19.08 12.79 -14.95
C THR A 391 -20.18 13.41 -15.82
N PRO A 392 -20.87 14.46 -15.35
CA PRO A 392 -21.82 15.21 -16.18
C PRO A 392 -21.22 15.75 -17.49
N GLU A 393 -19.90 15.97 -17.51
CA GLU A 393 -19.13 16.41 -18.68
C GLU A 393 -19.02 15.29 -19.73
N ASP A 394 -18.85 14.02 -19.31
CA ASP A 394 -18.79 12.87 -20.20
C ASP A 394 -20.15 12.55 -20.85
N GLN A 395 -21.26 13.04 -20.27
CA GLN A 395 -22.62 12.85 -20.80
C GLN A 395 -22.94 13.78 -21.98
N LEU A 396 -22.03 14.71 -22.32
CA LEU A 396 -22.17 15.62 -23.46
C LEU A 396 -21.66 15.00 -24.78
N GLU A 397 -20.94 13.87 -24.74
CA GLU A 397 -20.47 13.16 -25.94
C GLU A 397 -21.58 12.33 -26.62
N VAL A 398 -21.57 12.25 -27.96
CA VAL A 398 -22.57 11.51 -28.75
C VAL A 398 -21.89 10.56 -29.75
N PRO A 399 -22.12 9.23 -29.68
CA PRO A 399 -22.84 8.52 -28.64
C PRO A 399 -22.05 8.52 -27.32
N PRO A 400 -22.71 8.58 -26.15
CA PRO A 400 -22.02 8.54 -24.87
C PRO A 400 -21.37 7.16 -24.72
N THR A 401 -20.05 7.10 -24.88
CA THR A 401 -19.30 5.89 -24.59
C THR A 401 -19.05 5.89 -23.09
N THR A 402 -19.50 4.86 -22.37
CA THR A 402 -19.28 4.84 -20.91
C THR A 402 -17.79 4.77 -20.62
N ARG A 403 -17.32 5.42 -19.55
CA ARG A 403 -15.91 5.31 -19.10
C ARG A 403 -15.49 3.85 -18.90
N TYR A 404 -16.41 3.01 -18.45
CA TYR A 404 -16.26 1.56 -18.43
C TYR A 404 -15.85 0.99 -19.80
N ALA A 405 -16.59 1.32 -20.87
CA ALA A 405 -16.28 0.84 -22.20
C ALA A 405 -14.92 1.37 -22.72
N GLN A 406 -14.60 2.65 -22.47
CA GLN A 406 -13.31 3.24 -22.84
C GLN A 406 -12.14 2.55 -22.11
N LEU A 407 -12.26 2.34 -20.80
CA LEU A 407 -11.26 1.65 -19.97
C LEU A 407 -11.02 0.22 -20.46
N ILE A 408 -12.08 -0.55 -20.71
CA ILE A 408 -11.96 -1.93 -21.22
C ILE A 408 -11.32 -1.91 -22.61
N ASP A 409 -11.71 -0.99 -23.49
CA ASP A 409 -11.19 -0.92 -24.85
C ASP A 409 -9.69 -0.66 -24.86
N THR A 410 -9.24 0.36 -24.12
CA THR A 410 -7.81 0.66 -23.95
C THR A 410 -7.08 -0.47 -23.23
N PHE A 411 -7.66 -1.04 -22.18
CA PHE A 411 -7.07 -2.19 -21.50
C PHE A 411 -6.88 -3.38 -22.46
N THR A 412 -7.88 -3.69 -23.27
CA THR A 412 -7.85 -4.83 -24.20
C THR A 412 -6.91 -4.60 -25.37
N LYS A 413 -6.86 -3.37 -25.91
CA LYS A 413 -6.05 -3.04 -27.09
C LYS A 413 -4.62 -2.67 -26.78
N GLN A 414 -4.35 -2.13 -25.59
CA GLN A 414 -3.04 -1.54 -25.27
C GLN A 414 -2.38 -2.13 -24.02
N CYS A 415 -3.16 -2.57 -23.02
CA CYS A 415 -2.60 -3.21 -21.84
C CYS A 415 -2.39 -4.70 -22.10
N LEU A 416 -3.46 -5.45 -22.38
CA LEU A 416 -3.43 -6.90 -22.56
C LEU A 416 -2.39 -7.37 -23.57
N PRO A 417 -2.15 -6.73 -24.72
CA PRO A 417 -1.10 -7.20 -25.62
C PRO A 417 0.29 -7.10 -24.99
N SER A 418 0.56 -6.05 -24.20
CA SER A 418 1.81 -5.91 -23.43
C SER A 418 1.86 -6.81 -22.18
N LEU A 419 0.73 -7.42 -21.83
CA LEU A 419 0.59 -8.39 -20.75
C LEU A 419 0.47 -9.79 -21.38
N ASP A 420 1.57 -10.53 -21.51
CA ASP A 420 1.51 -11.98 -21.79
C ASP A 420 0.34 -12.61 -20.99
N THR A 421 -0.64 -13.16 -21.70
CA THR A 421 -1.90 -13.62 -21.11
C THR A 421 -1.72 -14.75 -20.11
N GLN A 422 -0.56 -15.44 -20.13
CA GLN A 422 -0.15 -16.40 -19.10
C GLN A 422 0.34 -15.72 -17.81
N CYS A 423 0.67 -14.43 -17.87
CA CYS A 423 1.21 -13.61 -16.79
C CYS A 423 0.14 -12.89 -15.95
N LEU A 424 -1.14 -13.06 -16.23
CA LEU A 424 -2.20 -12.63 -15.31
C LEU A 424 -2.54 -13.81 -14.40
N LYS A 425 -2.34 -13.64 -13.08
CA LYS A 425 -2.90 -14.61 -12.12
C LYS A 425 -4.41 -14.56 -12.22
N GLY A 426 -4.97 -15.74 -12.44
CA GLY A 426 -6.37 -15.95 -12.73
C GLY A 426 -6.65 -15.89 -14.21
N SER A 427 -7.11 -17.03 -14.73
CA SER A 427 -7.43 -17.26 -16.14
C SER A 427 -8.32 -16.13 -16.70
N GLN A 428 -8.29 -15.89 -18.02
CA GLN A 428 -9.14 -14.87 -18.67
C GLN A 428 -10.59 -14.85 -18.15
N GLY A 429 -11.12 -16.02 -17.73
CA GLY A 429 -12.43 -16.14 -17.12
C GLY A 429 -12.58 -15.45 -15.76
N GLU A 430 -11.64 -15.64 -14.83
CA GLU A 430 -11.67 -15.01 -13.50
C GLU A 430 -11.61 -13.49 -13.57
N PHE A 431 -10.81 -12.95 -14.50
CA PHE A 431 -10.78 -11.51 -14.77
C PHE A 431 -12.16 -10.98 -15.18
N ILE A 432 -12.78 -11.60 -16.20
CA ILE A 432 -14.08 -11.16 -16.71
C ILE A 432 -15.17 -11.32 -15.65
N ALA A 433 -15.15 -12.40 -14.87
CA ALA A 433 -16.11 -12.60 -13.78
C ALA A 433 -16.00 -11.49 -12.73
N ARG A 434 -14.79 -11.18 -12.24
CA ARG A 434 -14.53 -10.05 -11.33
C ARG A 434 -14.98 -8.72 -11.93
N PHE A 435 -14.69 -8.49 -13.20
CA PHE A 435 -15.09 -7.29 -13.91
C PHE A 435 -16.61 -7.09 -13.93
N VAL A 436 -17.36 -8.13 -14.33
CA VAL A 436 -18.83 -8.09 -14.42
C VAL A 436 -19.46 -7.93 -13.03
N MET A 437 -18.96 -8.63 -12.01
CA MET A 437 -19.40 -8.46 -10.63
C MET A 437 -19.15 -7.04 -10.12
N MET A 438 -17.98 -6.46 -10.42
CA MET A 438 -17.67 -5.07 -10.05
C MET A 438 -18.55 -4.07 -10.79
N ALA A 439 -18.86 -4.31 -12.06
CA ALA A 439 -19.78 -3.47 -12.83
C ALA A 439 -21.21 -3.52 -12.28
N ALA A 440 -21.71 -4.70 -11.91
CA ALA A 440 -23.03 -4.87 -11.29
C ALA A 440 -23.13 -4.10 -9.96
N TRP A 441 -22.07 -4.12 -9.16
CA TRP A 441 -21.96 -3.35 -7.91
C TRP A 441 -22.07 -1.84 -8.14
N ASP A 442 -21.33 -1.31 -9.10
CA ASP A 442 -21.37 0.13 -9.43
C ASP A 442 -22.73 0.55 -9.97
N VAL A 443 -23.31 -0.26 -10.86
CA VAL A 443 -24.65 -0.01 -11.43
C VAL A 443 -25.73 0.01 -10.34
N ALA A 444 -25.60 -0.80 -9.29
CA ALA A 444 -26.54 -0.80 -8.16
C ALA A 444 -26.51 0.53 -7.38
N LYS A 445 -25.42 1.30 -7.48
CA LYS A 445 -25.22 2.58 -6.77
C LYS A 445 -25.55 3.81 -7.59
N LEU A 446 -25.56 3.72 -8.93
CA LEU A 446 -25.86 4.84 -9.83
C LEU A 446 -27.14 5.63 -9.48
N PRO A 447 -28.26 5.00 -9.08
CA PRO A 447 -29.48 5.75 -8.73
C PRO A 447 -29.26 6.74 -7.57
N THR A 448 -28.40 6.38 -6.61
CA THR A 448 -28.07 7.22 -5.45
C THR A 448 -27.17 8.39 -5.83
N LEU A 449 -26.31 8.21 -6.85
CA LEU A 449 -25.44 9.27 -7.39
C LEU A 449 -26.20 10.30 -8.24
N SER A 450 -27.37 9.93 -8.77
CA SER A 450 -28.11 10.74 -9.75
C SER A 450 -29.15 11.67 -9.12
N VAL A 451 -29.27 11.67 -7.79
CA VAL A 451 -30.26 12.49 -7.06
C VAL A 451 -29.82 13.96 -7.06
N LYS A 452 -30.45 14.76 -7.92
CA LYS A 452 -30.22 16.22 -8.01
C LYS A 452 -30.42 16.89 -6.65
N GLY A 453 -29.35 17.48 -6.12
CA GLY A 453 -29.37 18.31 -4.91
C GLY A 453 -28.67 17.69 -3.69
N ASP A 454 -28.39 16.39 -3.70
CA ASP A 454 -27.59 15.75 -2.64
C ASP A 454 -26.10 15.90 -2.97
N LYS A 455 -25.37 16.71 -2.19
CA LYS A 455 -23.92 16.93 -2.33
C LYS A 455 -23.09 15.82 -1.67
N ARG A 456 -23.64 14.61 -1.48
CA ARG A 456 -22.82 13.48 -1.06
C ARG A 456 -21.67 13.32 -2.04
N TYR A 457 -20.47 13.39 -1.52
CA TYR A 457 -19.27 13.16 -2.31
C TYR A 457 -19.37 11.73 -2.86
N PRO A 458 -19.19 11.47 -4.18
CA PRO A 458 -19.44 10.16 -4.81
C PRO A 458 -18.82 8.97 -4.06
N ALA A 459 -17.68 9.22 -3.42
CA ALA A 459 -17.00 8.24 -2.58
C ALA A 459 -17.82 7.72 -1.38
N GLU A 460 -18.64 8.56 -0.74
CA GLU A 460 -19.53 8.11 0.34
C GLU A 460 -20.55 7.08 -0.18
N VAL A 461 -21.05 7.29 -1.40
CA VAL A 461 -21.97 6.35 -2.05
C VAL A 461 -21.25 5.06 -2.45
N PHE A 462 -20.03 5.15 -2.98
CA PHE A 462 -19.25 3.96 -3.34
C PHE A 462 -18.82 3.14 -2.12
N SER A 463 -18.71 3.76 -0.94
CA SER A 463 -18.32 3.09 0.32
C SER A 463 -19.49 2.47 1.08
N THR A 464 -20.75 2.70 0.67
CA THR A 464 -21.91 2.15 1.41
C THR A 464 -22.17 0.67 1.11
N PRO A 465 -22.71 -0.11 2.05
CA PRO A 465 -23.23 -1.44 1.73
C PRO A 465 -24.40 -1.38 0.74
N VAL A 466 -24.58 -2.45 -0.04
CA VAL A 466 -25.70 -2.62 -0.99
C VAL A 466 -26.49 -3.87 -0.61
N ASP A 467 -27.80 -3.81 -0.76
CA ASP A 467 -28.68 -4.95 -0.58
C ASP A 467 -28.32 -6.06 -1.59
N LEU A 468 -28.12 -7.30 -1.10
CA LEU A 468 -27.66 -8.42 -1.92
C LEU A 468 -28.65 -8.73 -3.06
N GLN A 469 -29.95 -8.65 -2.82
CA GLN A 469 -30.96 -8.88 -3.85
C GLN A 469 -30.89 -7.80 -4.93
N ALA A 470 -30.72 -6.53 -4.53
CA ALA A 470 -30.56 -5.42 -5.46
C ALA A 470 -29.28 -5.55 -6.32
N TYR A 471 -28.17 -5.99 -5.70
CA TYR A 471 -26.93 -6.28 -6.41
C TYR A 471 -27.09 -7.42 -7.43
N LEU A 472 -27.68 -8.55 -7.04
CA LEU A 472 -27.89 -9.70 -7.93
C LEU A 472 -28.80 -9.36 -9.12
N LYS A 473 -29.82 -8.51 -8.91
CA LYS A 473 -30.69 -7.99 -9.99
C LYS A 473 -29.96 -7.10 -11.00
N LYS A 474 -28.80 -6.54 -10.65
CA LYS A 474 -27.92 -5.84 -11.60
C LYS A 474 -26.95 -6.77 -12.31
N LEU A 475 -26.68 -7.93 -11.73
CA LEU A 475 -25.77 -8.93 -12.28
C LEU A 475 -26.47 -9.80 -13.35
N ALA A 476 -27.70 -10.25 -13.08
CA ALA A 476 -28.43 -11.16 -13.95
C ALA A 476 -29.95 -10.94 -13.88
N THR A 477 -30.65 -11.28 -14.96
CA THR A 477 -32.12 -11.39 -14.99
C THR A 477 -32.51 -12.84 -14.78
N LEU A 478 -33.26 -13.10 -13.71
CA LEU A 478 -33.84 -14.39 -13.38
C LEU A 478 -35.30 -14.46 -13.89
N ASP A 479 -35.84 -15.67 -14.01
CA ASP A 479 -37.28 -15.86 -14.22
C ASP A 479 -38.03 -15.93 -12.88
N GLU A 480 -39.36 -15.92 -12.93
CA GLU A 480 -40.18 -15.88 -11.71
C GLU A 480 -39.91 -17.06 -10.75
N PRO A 481 -39.82 -18.34 -11.20
CA PRO A 481 -39.47 -19.45 -10.32
C PRO A 481 -38.13 -19.26 -9.60
N ASP A 482 -37.09 -18.82 -10.33
CA ASP A 482 -35.76 -18.61 -9.76
C ASP A 482 -35.72 -17.40 -8.83
N GLU A 483 -36.48 -16.34 -9.12
CA GLU A 483 -36.66 -15.20 -8.22
C GLU A 483 -37.33 -15.61 -6.90
N VAL A 484 -38.38 -16.45 -6.95
CA VAL A 484 -39.06 -16.97 -5.75
C VAL A 484 -38.11 -17.82 -4.91
N LEU A 485 -37.28 -18.66 -5.55
CA LEU A 485 -36.29 -19.48 -4.85
C LEU A 485 -35.18 -18.64 -4.21
N LEU A 486 -34.70 -17.59 -4.90
CA LEU A 486 -33.75 -16.64 -4.34
C LEU A 486 -34.33 -15.96 -3.10
N ASP A 487 -35.56 -15.46 -3.20
CA ASP A 487 -36.26 -14.77 -2.11
C ASP A 487 -36.46 -15.69 -0.90
N HIS A 488 -36.78 -16.97 -1.13
CA HIS A 488 -36.87 -17.97 -0.08
C HIS A 488 -35.53 -18.14 0.66
N LYS A 489 -34.41 -18.31 -0.06
CA LYS A 489 -33.08 -18.48 0.55
C LYS A 489 -32.63 -17.27 1.36
N LEU A 490 -32.85 -16.06 0.83
CA LEU A 490 -32.53 -14.83 1.54
C LEU A 490 -33.39 -14.69 2.81
N LYS A 491 -34.68 -15.03 2.70
CA LYS A 491 -35.61 -15.01 3.83
C LYS A 491 -35.20 -15.99 4.93
N GLU A 492 -34.83 -17.22 4.59
CA GLU A 492 -34.36 -18.23 5.54
C GLU A 492 -33.15 -17.74 6.36
N ALA A 493 -32.16 -17.14 5.68
CA ALA A 493 -31.00 -16.56 6.35
C ALA A 493 -31.40 -15.39 7.26
N CYS A 494 -32.28 -14.50 6.79
CA CYS A 494 -32.77 -13.36 7.58
C CYS A 494 -33.61 -13.80 8.79
N ASP A 495 -34.44 -14.83 8.64
CA ASP A 495 -35.27 -15.40 9.70
C ASP A 495 -34.38 -16.05 10.77
N THR A 496 -33.35 -16.80 10.36
CA THR A 496 -32.34 -17.36 11.27
C THR A 496 -31.65 -16.28 12.11
N VAL A 497 -31.24 -15.16 11.50
CA VAL A 497 -30.65 -14.03 12.24
C VAL A 497 -31.68 -13.39 13.17
N ARG A 498 -32.92 -13.20 12.72
CA ARG A 498 -33.98 -12.62 13.54
C ARG A 498 -34.25 -13.45 14.79
N ASP A 499 -34.22 -14.78 14.67
CA ASP A 499 -34.39 -15.70 15.78
C ASP A 499 -33.22 -15.63 16.76
N ARG A 500 -31.97 -15.59 16.26
CA ARG A 500 -30.76 -15.39 17.09
C ARG A 500 -30.81 -14.08 17.86
N LEU A 501 -31.19 -12.99 17.21
CA LEU A 501 -31.31 -11.67 17.84
C LEU A 501 -32.50 -11.62 18.80
N GLY A 502 -33.60 -12.30 18.48
CA GLY A 502 -34.82 -12.38 19.28
C GLY A 502 -34.65 -13.17 20.58
N ALA A 503 -33.90 -14.27 20.55
CA ALA A 503 -33.63 -15.13 21.71
C ALA A 503 -32.84 -14.44 22.84
N HIS A 504 -32.27 -13.26 22.56
CA HIS A 504 -31.40 -12.52 23.46
C HIS A 504 -31.91 -11.11 23.80
N ARG A 505 -33.21 -10.83 23.60
CA ARG A 505 -33.80 -9.51 23.92
C ARG A 505 -33.94 -9.29 25.42
N THR A 506 -33.30 -8.23 25.94
CA THR A 506 -33.81 -7.45 27.08
C THR A 506 -34.85 -6.46 26.56
N ALA A 507 -35.98 -6.35 27.24
CA ALA A 507 -37.09 -5.48 26.84
C ALA A 507 -36.65 -4.01 26.78
N GLY A 508 -36.63 -3.39 25.60
CA GLY A 508 -36.47 -1.93 25.48
C GLY A 508 -35.85 -1.36 24.20
N ILE A 509 -35.13 -2.15 23.39
CA ILE A 509 -34.49 -1.63 22.17
C ILE A 509 -35.32 -2.02 20.93
N SER A 510 -36.08 -1.06 20.39
CA SER A 510 -36.71 -1.19 19.07
C SER A 510 -35.62 -1.09 18.00
N HIS A 511 -35.43 -2.14 17.21
CA HIS A 511 -34.68 -2.04 15.96
C HIS A 511 -35.66 -1.76 14.83
N ASP A 512 -35.72 -0.51 14.38
CA ASP A 512 -36.55 -0.07 13.25
C ASP A 512 -35.92 -0.43 11.88
N ASP A 513 -34.68 -0.93 11.85
CA ASP A 513 -33.98 -1.29 10.61
C ASP A 513 -34.26 -2.76 10.22
N PRO A 514 -34.85 -3.05 9.05
CA PRO A 514 -35.14 -4.42 8.64
C PRO A 514 -33.88 -5.28 8.47
N VAL A 515 -33.93 -6.51 9.00
CA VAL A 515 -32.91 -7.53 8.75
C VAL A 515 -32.91 -7.90 7.27
N LYS A 516 -31.76 -7.69 6.61
CA LYS A 516 -31.53 -7.99 5.19
C LYS A 516 -30.12 -8.53 4.99
N ALA A 517 -29.84 -9.07 3.81
CA ALA A 517 -28.50 -9.47 3.39
C ALA A 517 -27.79 -8.32 2.65
N TRP A 518 -26.58 -7.99 3.08
CA TRP A 518 -25.83 -6.83 2.61
C TRP A 518 -24.44 -7.24 2.14
N VAL A 519 -24.09 -6.84 0.93
CA VAL A 519 -22.73 -6.91 0.40
C VAL A 519 -22.02 -5.58 0.63
N ASN A 520 -20.73 -5.65 0.97
CA ASN A 520 -19.85 -4.48 1.05
C ASN A 520 -18.47 -4.84 0.50
N PHE A 521 -18.24 -4.53 -0.77
CA PHE A 521 -16.93 -4.69 -1.40
C PHE A 521 -16.67 -3.56 -2.40
N THR A 522 -15.43 -3.10 -2.47
CA THR A 522 -14.97 -2.05 -3.38
C THR A 522 -13.92 -2.57 -4.36
N HIS A 523 -13.23 -3.64 -3.97
CA HIS A 523 -12.19 -4.30 -4.74
C HIS A 523 -12.12 -5.80 -4.44
N PHE A 524 -11.40 -6.51 -5.32
CA PHE A 524 -10.94 -7.87 -5.08
C PHE A 524 -9.55 -7.88 -4.46
N ASP A 525 -9.26 -8.92 -3.67
CA ASP A 525 -7.92 -9.30 -3.26
C ASP A 525 -7.70 -10.81 -3.53
N THR A 526 -6.45 -11.24 -3.68
CA THR A 526 -6.12 -12.64 -4.01
C THR A 526 -5.46 -13.33 -2.84
N LEU A 527 -6.00 -14.48 -2.45
CA LEU A 527 -5.39 -15.29 -1.39
C LEU A 527 -4.03 -15.84 -1.87
N PRO A 528 -2.96 -15.69 -1.06
CA PRO A 528 -1.64 -16.19 -1.42
C PRO A 528 -1.58 -17.72 -1.37
N GLU A 529 -2.37 -18.34 -0.50
CA GLU A 529 -2.44 -19.78 -0.26
C GLU A 529 -3.89 -20.25 -0.26
N GLY A 530 -4.09 -21.53 -0.60
CA GLY A 530 -5.42 -22.12 -0.67
C GLY A 530 -6.02 -22.30 0.73
N ILE A 531 -7.34 -22.14 0.83
CA ILE A 531 -8.09 -22.34 2.08
C ILE A 531 -9.01 -23.55 1.97
N SER A 532 -9.14 -24.30 3.07
CA SER A 532 -10.08 -25.42 3.18
C SER A 532 -11.34 -25.06 3.96
N VAL A 533 -11.29 -24.00 4.78
CA VAL A 533 -12.40 -23.49 5.61
C VAL A 533 -12.28 -21.97 5.70
N ILE A 534 -13.36 -21.29 6.10
CA ILE A 534 -13.36 -19.86 6.34
C ILE A 534 -14.03 -19.51 7.67
N SER A 535 -13.48 -18.54 8.41
CA SER A 535 -14.08 -18.07 9.66
C SER A 535 -15.01 -16.88 9.46
N PRO A 536 -16.06 -16.74 10.29
CA PRO A 536 -16.92 -15.56 10.25
C PRO A 536 -16.18 -14.25 10.60
N ASP A 537 -15.18 -14.32 11.48
CA ASP A 537 -14.32 -13.17 11.82
C ASP A 537 -13.53 -12.67 10.61
N TYR A 538 -13.01 -13.57 9.78
CA TYR A 538 -12.30 -13.20 8.57
C TYR A 538 -13.25 -12.62 7.51
N LEU A 539 -14.47 -13.17 7.40
CA LEU A 539 -15.50 -12.56 6.55
C LEU A 539 -15.88 -11.16 7.03
N TRP A 540 -16.02 -10.95 8.34
CA TRP A 540 -16.29 -9.63 8.90
C TRP A 540 -15.14 -8.66 8.64
N TYR A 541 -13.90 -9.11 8.78
CA TYR A 541 -12.71 -8.35 8.39
C TYR A 541 -12.78 -7.92 6.92
N CYS A 542 -12.99 -8.87 5.99
CA CYS A 542 -13.10 -8.59 4.56
C CYS A 542 -14.27 -7.64 4.26
N TRP A 543 -15.43 -7.84 4.88
CA TRP A 543 -16.60 -6.99 4.69
C TRP A 543 -16.35 -5.56 5.17
N LYS A 544 -15.67 -5.38 6.32
CA LYS A 544 -15.27 -4.05 6.80
C LYS A 544 -14.25 -3.38 5.88
N HIS A 545 -13.31 -4.17 5.39
CA HIS A 545 -12.23 -3.71 4.53
C HIS A 545 -12.70 -3.44 3.08
N GLY A 546 -13.90 -3.91 2.71
CA GLY A 546 -14.43 -3.80 1.36
C GLY A 546 -13.79 -4.79 0.38
N ILE A 547 -13.39 -5.97 0.85
CA ILE A 547 -12.70 -7.01 0.07
C ILE A 547 -13.69 -8.10 -0.37
N ALA A 548 -13.73 -8.35 -1.67
CA ALA A 548 -14.10 -9.65 -2.22
C ALA A 548 -12.84 -10.48 -2.48
N LEU A 549 -12.90 -11.80 -2.29
CA LEU A 549 -11.72 -12.65 -2.38
C LEU A 549 -11.72 -13.46 -3.67
N GLN A 550 -10.55 -13.50 -4.32
CA GLN A 550 -10.18 -14.54 -5.26
C GLN A 550 -9.39 -15.63 -4.54
N MET A 551 -9.75 -16.88 -4.78
CA MET A 551 -9.06 -18.03 -4.21
C MET A 551 -7.65 -18.15 -4.79
N ALA A 552 -6.77 -18.86 -4.08
CA ALA A 552 -5.43 -19.11 -4.57
C ALA A 552 -5.47 -19.89 -5.89
N HIS A 553 -4.50 -19.61 -6.76
CA HIS A 553 -4.41 -20.25 -8.07
C HIS A 553 -4.37 -21.78 -7.95
N GLY A 554 -5.24 -22.46 -8.70
CA GLY A 554 -5.32 -23.92 -8.71
C GLY A 554 -6.06 -24.53 -7.52
N GLN A 555 -6.67 -23.72 -6.63
CA GLN A 555 -7.55 -24.23 -5.58
C GLN A 555 -8.77 -24.93 -6.21
N ALA A 556 -9.12 -26.10 -5.68
CA ALA A 556 -10.30 -26.85 -6.10
C ALA A 556 -11.60 -26.21 -5.56
N GLY A 557 -12.69 -26.37 -6.31
CA GLY A 557 -14.02 -25.88 -5.94
C GLY A 557 -14.36 -24.57 -6.63
N VAL A 558 -14.37 -23.47 -5.87
CA VAL A 558 -14.78 -22.15 -6.34
C VAL A 558 -13.58 -21.24 -6.59
N ASP A 559 -13.74 -20.26 -7.48
CA ASP A 559 -12.66 -19.35 -7.86
C ASP A 559 -12.62 -18.09 -6.95
N GLY A 560 -13.68 -17.82 -6.19
CA GLY A 560 -13.68 -16.75 -5.18
C GLY A 560 -14.95 -16.67 -4.34
N ILE A 561 -14.98 -15.70 -3.43
CA ILE A 561 -16.10 -15.42 -2.52
C ILE A 561 -16.33 -13.92 -2.31
N ILE A 562 -17.56 -13.51 -2.04
CA ILE A 562 -17.94 -12.15 -1.65
C ILE A 562 -18.61 -12.22 -0.27
N PRO A 563 -18.07 -11.55 0.77
CA PRO A 563 -18.65 -11.53 2.10
C PRO A 563 -20.06 -10.90 2.12
N VAL A 564 -20.94 -11.47 2.93
CA VAL A 564 -22.32 -11.02 3.13
C VAL A 564 -22.61 -10.89 4.61
N PHE A 565 -23.04 -9.70 5.03
CA PHE A 565 -23.56 -9.46 6.37
C PHE A 565 -25.08 -9.59 6.36
N VAL A 566 -25.67 -10.36 7.28
CA VAL A 566 -27.13 -10.50 7.39
C VAL A 566 -27.60 -9.86 8.69
N GLY A 567 -28.29 -8.73 8.63
CA GLY A 567 -28.67 -7.95 9.80
C GLY A 567 -29.27 -6.59 9.46
N GLY A 568 -29.56 -5.78 10.47
CA GLY A 568 -29.90 -4.37 10.30
C GLY A 568 -28.62 -3.52 10.30
N LEU A 569 -28.40 -2.66 9.31
CA LEU A 569 -27.15 -1.87 9.26
C LEU A 569 -27.04 -0.86 10.41
N SER A 570 -28.16 -0.33 10.86
CA SER A 570 -28.24 0.65 11.95
C SER A 570 -28.32 -0.02 13.33
N GLN A 571 -28.33 -1.35 13.39
CA GLN A 571 -28.31 -2.11 14.63
C GLN A 571 -26.98 -1.89 15.35
N ARG A 572 -27.05 -1.39 16.58
CA ARG A 572 -25.87 -1.26 17.43
C ARG A 572 -25.42 -2.62 17.96
N PHE A 573 -24.11 -2.83 18.04
CA PHE A 573 -23.56 -3.99 18.73
C PHE A 573 -23.71 -3.83 20.23
N ARG A 574 -23.74 -4.96 20.94
CA ARG A 574 -23.81 -4.98 22.40
C ARG A 574 -22.53 -4.47 23.04
N THR A 575 -22.65 -3.99 24.27
CA THR A 575 -21.53 -3.79 25.17
C THR A 575 -21.26 -5.06 25.97
N SER A 576 -19.99 -5.43 26.14
CA SER A 576 -19.43 -6.64 26.76
C SER A 576 -19.52 -6.61 28.28
N THR A 577 -19.89 -5.47 28.85
CA THR A 577 -20.15 -5.31 30.29
C THR A 577 -21.53 -5.84 30.66
N SER A 578 -21.57 -6.89 31.46
CA SER A 578 -22.76 -7.40 32.13
C SER A 578 -23.55 -6.27 32.81
N PRO A 579 -24.89 -6.20 32.69
CA PRO A 579 -25.68 -5.18 33.38
C PRO A 579 -25.57 -5.21 34.92
N GLU A 580 -25.00 -6.27 35.50
CA GLU A 580 -24.78 -6.40 36.96
C GLU A 580 -23.52 -5.69 37.49
N GLN A 581 -22.61 -5.24 36.61
CA GLN A 581 -21.38 -4.52 37.01
C GLN A 581 -21.41 -3.02 36.67
N ALA A 582 -22.48 -2.54 36.05
CA ALA A 582 -22.75 -1.11 35.96
C ALA A 582 -23.20 -0.61 37.34
N GLY A 583 -22.24 -0.40 38.23
CA GLY A 583 -22.46 0.33 39.48
C GLY A 583 -23.13 1.65 39.15
N VAL A 584 -24.35 1.82 39.66
CA VAL A 584 -25.08 3.09 39.59
C VAL A 584 -24.35 4.07 40.50
N ASP A 585 -23.34 4.77 39.97
CA ASP A 585 -22.85 5.98 40.60
C ASP A 585 -23.94 7.06 40.44
N HIS A 586 -24.34 7.63 41.57
CA HIS A 586 -25.45 8.58 41.75
C HIS A 586 -25.28 9.94 41.05
N THR A 587 -24.44 10.03 40.01
CA THR A 587 -24.13 11.29 39.30
C THR A 587 -24.52 11.29 37.83
N GLY A 588 -25.01 10.19 37.25
CA GLY A 588 -25.68 10.20 35.94
C GLY A 588 -24.83 10.64 34.74
N MET A 589 -23.49 10.69 34.86
CA MET A 589 -22.57 10.96 33.76
C MET A 589 -21.65 9.76 33.55
N GLN A 590 -22.03 8.85 32.64
CA GLN A 590 -21.09 7.90 32.04
C GLN A 590 -20.24 8.67 31.01
N SER A 591 -18.92 8.50 31.05
CA SER A 591 -18.04 9.09 30.06
C SER A 591 -18.19 8.38 28.71
N GLU A 592 -18.08 9.10 27.58
CA GLU A 592 -18.10 8.50 26.23
C GLU A 592 -16.96 7.48 26.02
N ALA A 593 -15.89 7.54 26.82
CA ALA A 593 -14.76 6.63 26.76
C ALA A 593 -15.12 5.22 27.29
N ASP A 594 -15.89 5.15 28.39
CA ASP A 594 -16.27 3.87 29.02
C ASP A 594 -17.26 3.05 28.17
N GLN A 595 -17.98 3.68 27.24
CA GLN A 595 -18.91 2.99 26.33
C GLN A 595 -18.20 2.32 25.14
N ILE A 596 -16.99 2.77 24.78
CA ILE A 596 -16.26 2.30 23.59
C ILE A 596 -15.48 1.01 23.87
N ASP A 597 -14.92 0.86 25.07
CA ASP A 597 -14.18 -0.36 25.48
C ASP A 597 -15.11 -1.58 25.69
N GLY A 598 -16.43 -1.38 25.62
CA GLY A 598 -17.43 -2.43 25.73
C GLY A 598 -17.85 -3.07 24.40
N ILE A 599 -17.59 -2.51 23.22
CA ILE A 599 -18.31 -2.96 22.00
C ILE A 599 -17.91 -4.38 21.56
N ASP A 600 -18.88 -5.30 21.42
CA ASP A 600 -18.64 -6.69 20.95
C ASP A 600 -18.92 -6.84 19.45
N GLU A 601 -17.91 -6.60 18.61
CA GLU A 601 -17.98 -6.88 17.17
C GLU A 601 -18.11 -8.37 16.83
N GLY A 602 -17.90 -9.29 17.78
CA GLY A 602 -18.12 -10.72 17.59
C GLY A 602 -19.59 -11.06 17.26
N GLU A 603 -20.53 -10.22 17.68
CA GLU A 603 -21.95 -10.31 17.29
C GLU A 603 -22.13 -10.10 15.78
N ALA A 604 -21.33 -9.22 15.17
CA ALA A 604 -21.36 -8.98 13.72
C ALA A 604 -20.77 -10.16 12.96
N ALA A 605 -19.66 -10.73 13.45
CA ALA A 605 -19.04 -11.92 12.87
C ALA A 605 -20.02 -13.10 12.83
N GLN A 606 -20.83 -13.31 13.89
CA GLN A 606 -21.86 -14.35 13.95
C GLN A 606 -22.97 -14.23 12.88
N GLN A 607 -23.11 -13.05 12.28
CA GLN A 607 -24.08 -12.72 11.24
C GLN A 607 -23.49 -12.78 9.82
N MET A 608 -22.22 -13.16 9.70
CA MET A 608 -21.55 -13.29 8.41
C MET A 608 -21.87 -14.60 7.71
N THR A 609 -22.04 -14.49 6.40
CA THR A 609 -22.00 -15.58 5.42
C THR A 609 -21.30 -15.04 4.16
N TYR A 610 -21.36 -15.77 3.05
CA TYR A 610 -20.77 -15.33 1.80
C TYR A 610 -21.52 -15.93 0.60
N ILE A 611 -21.36 -15.29 -0.56
CA ILE A 611 -21.66 -15.92 -1.86
C ILE A 611 -20.35 -16.37 -2.49
N ALA A 612 -20.33 -17.54 -3.11
CA ALA A 612 -19.20 -18.02 -3.88
C ALA A 612 -19.35 -17.66 -5.36
N TRP A 613 -18.26 -17.72 -6.11
CA TRP A 613 -18.30 -17.64 -7.56
C TRP A 613 -17.27 -18.56 -8.20
N GLU A 614 -17.62 -19.10 -9.37
CA GLU A 614 -16.75 -19.92 -10.22
C GLU A 614 -16.85 -19.38 -11.66
N ALA A 615 -15.72 -19.23 -12.32
CA ALA A 615 -15.62 -18.77 -13.69
C ALA A 615 -14.94 -19.83 -14.54
N LYS A 616 -15.65 -20.31 -15.57
CA LYS A 616 -15.09 -21.32 -16.49
C LYS A 616 -15.28 -20.88 -17.93
N PHE A 617 -14.20 -21.03 -18.69
CA PHE A 617 -14.22 -20.84 -20.13
C PHE A 617 -14.59 -22.15 -20.81
N ARG A 618 -15.89 -22.36 -21.09
CA ARG A 618 -16.43 -23.62 -21.64
C ARG A 618 -17.26 -23.36 -22.88
N ASP A 619 -17.24 -24.32 -23.81
CA ASP A 619 -18.02 -24.27 -25.04
C ASP A 619 -19.51 -24.56 -24.82
N LYS A 620 -19.88 -25.26 -23.75
CA LYS A 620 -21.25 -25.59 -23.37
C LYS A 620 -21.46 -25.13 -21.93
N SER A 621 -22.67 -24.68 -21.60
CA SER A 621 -22.98 -24.32 -20.22
C SER A 621 -22.88 -25.55 -19.34
N LEU A 622 -22.72 -25.30 -18.05
CA LEU A 622 -22.89 -26.31 -17.04
C LEU A 622 -24.32 -26.87 -17.07
N GLY A 623 -24.46 -28.20 -16.99
CA GLY A 623 -25.75 -28.85 -16.81
C GLY A 623 -26.24 -28.70 -15.36
N SER A 624 -27.55 -28.85 -15.13
CA SER A 624 -28.15 -28.78 -13.78
C SER A 624 -27.49 -29.75 -12.78
N ASP A 625 -27.16 -30.97 -13.20
CA ASP A 625 -26.56 -31.97 -12.31
C ASP A 625 -25.13 -31.59 -11.92
N ASP A 626 -24.36 -31.08 -12.87
CA ASP A 626 -23.01 -30.59 -12.62
C ASP A 626 -23.01 -29.34 -11.73
N ALA A 627 -24.03 -28.48 -11.86
CA ALA A 627 -24.22 -27.29 -11.03
C ALA A 627 -24.53 -27.63 -9.56
N SER A 628 -25.02 -28.84 -9.28
CA SER A 628 -25.36 -29.31 -7.93
C SER A 628 -24.21 -30.01 -7.19
N LYS A 629 -23.02 -30.08 -7.79
CA LYS A 629 -21.86 -30.74 -7.19
C LYS A 629 -21.42 -30.01 -5.91
N ALA A 630 -21.22 -30.77 -4.83
CA ALA A 630 -20.82 -30.26 -3.52
C ALA A 630 -19.55 -29.37 -3.55
N GLY A 631 -18.60 -29.65 -4.45
CA GLY A 631 -17.39 -28.83 -4.61
C GLY A 631 -17.67 -27.36 -4.99
N LEU A 632 -18.85 -27.05 -5.53
CA LEU A 632 -19.28 -25.70 -5.89
C LEU A 632 -19.93 -24.94 -4.71
N ALA A 633 -20.12 -25.57 -3.56
CA ALA A 633 -20.63 -24.92 -2.35
C ALA A 633 -19.58 -23.98 -1.70
N GLY A 634 -18.32 -24.04 -2.15
CA GLY A 634 -17.21 -23.30 -1.56
C GLY A 634 -16.74 -23.89 -0.22
N PRO A 635 -15.73 -23.27 0.42
CA PRO A 635 -15.12 -23.77 1.65
C PRO A 635 -16.10 -23.71 2.84
N PRO A 636 -16.22 -24.75 3.68
CA PRO A 636 -17.11 -24.72 4.84
C PRO A 636 -16.90 -23.50 5.74
N LEU A 637 -18.02 -22.92 6.21
CA LEU A 637 -18.03 -21.80 7.14
C LEU A 637 -17.96 -22.33 8.58
N LEU A 638 -16.95 -21.88 9.32
CA LEU A 638 -16.80 -22.24 10.73
C LEU A 638 -17.87 -21.57 11.60
N GLY A 639 -18.17 -22.17 12.75
CA GLY A 639 -18.91 -21.46 13.80
C GLY A 639 -18.10 -20.27 14.32
N ALA A 640 -18.77 -19.20 14.75
CA ALA A 640 -18.08 -18.06 15.32
C ALA A 640 -17.34 -18.45 16.61
N ALA A 641 -16.13 -17.91 16.81
CA ALA A 641 -15.39 -18.13 18.04
C ALA A 641 -16.21 -17.57 19.23
N CYS A 642 -16.54 -18.44 20.17
CA CYS A 642 -17.23 -18.04 21.38
C CYS A 642 -16.27 -17.23 22.27
N ASN A 643 -16.74 -16.12 22.83
CA ASN A 643 -16.15 -15.58 24.06
C ASN A 643 -15.99 -16.73 25.06
N ALA A 644 -14.86 -16.80 25.75
CA ALA A 644 -14.45 -17.93 26.62
C ALA A 644 -15.49 -18.34 27.70
N ALA A 645 -16.57 -17.57 27.86
CA ALA A 645 -17.70 -17.83 28.75
C ALA A 645 -18.86 -18.66 28.14
N ALA A 646 -18.97 -18.80 26.81
CA ALA A 646 -20.09 -19.54 26.19
C ALA A 646 -19.74 -21.03 25.99
N GLN A 647 -20.44 -21.91 26.70
CA GLN A 647 -20.17 -23.35 26.77
C GLN A 647 -20.59 -24.17 25.53
N THR A 648 -21.13 -23.53 24.49
CA THR A 648 -21.55 -24.19 23.24
C THR A 648 -21.14 -23.37 22.01
N PRO A 649 -20.45 -23.96 21.02
CA PRO A 649 -20.10 -23.27 19.77
C PRO A 649 -21.37 -22.85 19.02
N THR A 650 -21.49 -21.55 18.73
CA THR A 650 -22.57 -21.03 17.88
C THR A 650 -22.46 -21.60 16.47
N LYS A 651 -23.54 -22.25 16.01
CA LYS A 651 -23.64 -22.78 14.64
C LYS A 651 -23.44 -21.64 13.62
N ALA A 652 -22.65 -21.88 12.59
CA ALA A 652 -22.50 -20.95 11.46
C ALA A 652 -23.87 -20.58 10.87
N LEU A 653 -23.98 -19.39 10.25
CA LEU A 653 -25.24 -18.95 9.62
C LEU A 653 -25.62 -19.87 8.45
N THR A 654 -24.62 -20.28 7.67
CA THR A 654 -24.70 -21.28 6.62
C THR A 654 -23.59 -22.31 6.82
N SER A 655 -23.73 -23.54 6.33
CA SER A 655 -22.65 -24.54 6.36
C SER A 655 -21.53 -24.25 5.35
N CYS A 656 -21.88 -23.56 4.27
CA CYS A 656 -21.04 -23.22 3.12
C CYS A 656 -21.54 -21.88 2.52
N SER A 657 -21.41 -21.66 1.21
CA SER A 657 -21.92 -20.45 0.56
C SER A 657 -23.45 -20.38 0.69
N LEU A 658 -23.98 -19.16 0.82
CA LEU A 658 -25.42 -18.90 0.71
C LEU A 658 -25.91 -19.19 -0.71
N LEU A 659 -25.11 -18.78 -1.70
CA LEU A 659 -25.34 -18.92 -3.14
C LEU A 659 -23.98 -19.07 -3.83
N THR A 660 -23.95 -19.74 -4.99
CA THR A 660 -22.76 -19.79 -5.87
C THR A 660 -23.11 -19.23 -7.25
N ILE A 661 -22.35 -18.24 -7.70
CA ILE A 661 -22.46 -17.65 -9.04
C ILE A 661 -21.59 -18.44 -10.02
N LEU A 662 -22.18 -18.98 -11.08
CA LEU A 662 -21.47 -19.72 -12.12
C LEU A 662 -21.38 -18.88 -13.39
N ALA A 663 -20.16 -18.52 -13.79
CA ALA A 663 -19.89 -17.72 -14.98
C ALA A 663 -19.33 -18.58 -16.13
N ASP A 664 -20.21 -18.98 -17.06
CA ASP A 664 -19.87 -19.75 -18.27
C ASP A 664 -19.52 -18.82 -19.45
N LEU A 665 -18.26 -18.37 -19.50
CA LEU A 665 -17.84 -17.24 -20.33
C LEU A 665 -17.57 -17.59 -21.81
N GLY A 666 -17.45 -18.87 -22.16
CA GLY A 666 -17.17 -19.34 -23.53
C GLY A 666 -18.41 -19.64 -24.39
N CYS A 667 -19.62 -19.45 -23.85
CA CYS A 667 -20.85 -19.97 -24.45
C CYS A 667 -21.59 -19.00 -25.39
N GLU A 668 -21.06 -17.79 -25.63
CA GLU A 668 -21.76 -16.69 -26.33
C GLU A 668 -22.35 -17.10 -27.69
N ARG A 669 -21.56 -17.75 -28.57
CA ARG A 669 -22.02 -18.20 -29.89
C ARG A 669 -23.13 -19.24 -29.82
N LYS A 670 -23.19 -20.04 -28.74
CA LYS A 670 -24.25 -21.03 -28.54
C LYS A 670 -25.50 -20.39 -27.95
N PHE A 671 -25.37 -19.50 -26.96
CA PHE A 671 -26.52 -18.78 -26.41
C PHE A 671 -27.27 -17.97 -27.47
N LYS A 672 -26.54 -17.25 -28.34
CA LYS A 672 -27.14 -16.51 -29.48
C LYS A 672 -27.84 -17.42 -30.49
N LYS A 673 -27.37 -18.67 -30.66
CA LYS A 673 -27.97 -19.63 -31.59
C LYS A 673 -29.17 -20.37 -31.00
N SER A 674 -29.17 -20.62 -29.70
CA SER A 674 -30.19 -21.45 -29.07
C SER A 674 -31.33 -20.66 -28.42
N ASN A 675 -31.16 -19.35 -28.13
CA ASN A 675 -32.10 -18.57 -27.28
C ASN A 675 -32.40 -19.25 -25.91
N SER A 676 -31.67 -20.30 -25.54
CA SER A 676 -32.24 -21.37 -24.69
C SER A 676 -31.73 -21.41 -23.27
N MET A 677 -30.75 -20.58 -22.88
CA MET A 677 -30.19 -20.66 -21.53
C MET A 677 -30.04 -19.29 -20.95
N ARG A 678 -31.11 -18.90 -20.25
CA ARG A 678 -31.14 -17.79 -19.33
C ARG A 678 -30.42 -18.21 -18.04
N PRO A 679 -29.91 -17.26 -17.24
CA PRO A 679 -29.46 -17.55 -15.88
C PRO A 679 -30.56 -18.31 -15.12
N PHE A 680 -30.17 -19.31 -14.35
CA PHE A 680 -31.08 -20.10 -13.52
C PHE A 680 -30.53 -20.31 -12.12
N LEU A 681 -31.38 -20.67 -11.16
CA LEU A 681 -30.97 -20.96 -9.79
C LEU A 681 -31.07 -22.46 -9.51
N LYS A 682 -30.05 -23.02 -8.83
CA LYS A 682 -30.04 -24.42 -8.40
C LYS A 682 -29.58 -24.51 -6.95
N GLU A 683 -30.22 -25.41 -6.21
CA GLU A 683 -29.81 -25.72 -4.85
C GLU A 683 -28.60 -26.67 -4.86
N ILE A 684 -27.56 -26.29 -4.12
CA ILE A 684 -26.35 -27.08 -3.90
C ILE A 684 -26.42 -27.59 -2.47
N SER A 685 -26.41 -28.90 -2.29
CA SER A 685 -26.28 -29.52 -0.97
C SER A 685 -24.79 -29.79 -0.69
N PRO A 686 -24.29 -29.48 0.53
CA PRO A 686 -22.91 -29.74 0.92
C PRO A 686 -22.58 -31.23 1.04
#